data_AF-A0A5Q0UGB5-F1
#
_entry.id   AF-A0A5Q0UGB5-F1
#
_cell.length_a   1.000
_cell.length_b   1.000
_cell.length_c   1.000
_cell.angle_alpha   90.00
_cell.angle_beta   90.00
_cell.angle_gamma   90.00
#
_symmetry.space_group_name_H-M   'P 1'
#
loop_
_entity.id
_entity.type
_entity.pdbx_description
1 polymer ?
#
loop_
_entity_poly.entity_id
_entity_poly.type
_entity_poly.pdbx_seq_one_letter_code
_entity_poly.pdbx_strand_id
1 'polypeptide(L)'
;MANFILERMKEKFGGDDEEDKEKGFPDMNYLIGNSSAMDVGEVPTPMDQRIGYAAQVGGSVMELQITNPATFTLERDSMISTIHQLGLDITTHPDMNAGFCTAEKSARGEEYGYDTTEQYFTNYLQELAQFKKHVEKMGKDDEPLFNIGRMNPHISTSPMPALEERMANDVGLDPFGYEINKYDEDSIKKRNYRGENIYKNPEFLRKLYHTLFLEISNYPFQQYQSFSTYSDTFDIKWRKSQHEAAKQLFHDEADDISDKLGTILTGRRQDQGVGRKWLEILDQEIELEVAFPILAPDIERDDQGNPTTYNGVIQEEITSLKQLLTQRYARAEESPPPLQRMDNVLYQIESLSIDDLAPFNQIPEEYRERFRQDVASKVDIKQVRDSTLNAIGTAFDKLWDGKSPDPEDQYMSQDAKWSGLQSHLEIQQIRLLENAYKIGKNEYNIEEEAATVFAGKDLSKFDASDREDMDEEDMHEDLLERILQGQQFQREMWKESIIFYLIIPAWMSSSDEVENDDHEGWDAPRFIWESIVEERWGDRDDVNLDLENPRNGVYEDKDDDDKEDVYHYLDLLEDNPEFQRDVAAAVGACYCWAHFTQRKAKFDLKGRDFGLSDDEVEEVQNEGWTWVEWMNRFGIGVNLETMAGSPQMRFKVWRPKDIAVAAHAINLTTRRMFEENGELGGLEELNDEIDGRPAKFTIDMEHVASLGAPPLDEMERFFEMEEYLADSDWALDIDSEKPVANILRQMHLMDPGVEGQRGTHHGAFERGNELLYKWLYRFVDNGFTRNENEPSTILFELAEHKAESSYMMRLTMNLIEIGVTPEELDPSNVTPGEEPEDEREAMIARFFGMEQANYSREWAKIEEHAFDPLKGLLEAEEFDYTFSSKAAVDQGQNRPQEWQGEEYQ
;
A
#
# COMPACT_ATOMS: atom_id res chain seq x y z
N MET A 1 38.54 -27.82 11.29
CA MET A 1 38.13 -29.23 11.45
C MET A 1 37.39 -29.80 10.22
N ALA A 2 36.64 -29.01 9.44
CA ALA A 2 36.03 -29.46 8.16
C ALA A 2 37.08 -29.85 7.11
N ASN A 3 38.03 -28.95 6.79
CA ASN A 3 39.21 -29.28 5.98
C ASN A 3 39.98 -30.44 6.57
N PHE A 4 40.09 -30.54 7.90
CA PHE A 4 40.78 -31.65 8.55
C PHE A 4 40.09 -33.01 8.33
N ILE A 5 38.75 -33.08 8.37
CA ILE A 5 38.01 -34.32 8.11
C ILE A 5 38.15 -34.71 6.64
N LEU A 6 37.91 -33.77 5.72
CA LEU A 6 38.10 -33.96 4.28
C LEU A 6 39.55 -34.32 3.94
N GLU A 7 40.54 -33.64 4.51
CA GLU A 7 41.98 -33.93 4.35
C GLU A 7 42.33 -35.32 4.91
N ARG A 8 41.83 -35.69 6.11
CA ARG A 8 42.05 -37.02 6.68
C ARG A 8 41.40 -38.12 5.86
N MET A 9 40.26 -37.85 5.24
CA MET A 9 39.55 -38.80 4.38
C MET A 9 40.24 -38.90 3.02
N LYS A 10 40.65 -37.79 2.41
CA LYS A 10 41.55 -37.74 1.24
C LYS A 10 42.87 -38.47 1.49
N GLU A 11 43.46 -38.36 2.68
CA GLU A 11 44.66 -39.12 3.07
C GLU A 11 44.40 -40.63 3.17
N LYS A 12 43.20 -41.05 3.56
CA LYS A 12 42.82 -42.45 3.77
C LYS A 12 42.31 -43.14 2.50
N PHE A 13 41.60 -42.41 1.64
CA PHE A 13 40.89 -42.90 0.47
C PHE A 13 41.43 -42.35 -0.86
N GLY A 14 42.49 -41.53 -0.84
CA GLY A 14 43.06 -40.88 -2.02
C GLY A 14 43.64 -41.85 -3.07
N GLY A 15 42.81 -42.25 -4.01
CA GLY A 15 43.20 -42.70 -5.35
C GLY A 15 42.91 -41.59 -6.38
N ASP A 16 43.78 -41.46 -7.38
CA ASP A 16 43.73 -40.48 -8.48
C ASP A 16 42.56 -40.70 -9.46
N ASP A 17 41.30 -40.71 -9.00
CA ASP A 17 40.15 -40.78 -9.91
C ASP A 17 39.65 -39.35 -10.22
N GLU A 18 40.17 -38.81 -11.33
CA GLU A 18 39.79 -37.49 -11.89
C GLU A 18 38.33 -37.45 -12.41
N GLU A 19 37.62 -38.58 -12.50
CA GLU A 19 36.27 -38.67 -13.08
C GLU A 19 35.13 -38.23 -12.14
N ASP A 20 35.32 -38.17 -10.81
CA ASP A 20 34.27 -37.79 -9.85
C ASP A 20 34.29 -36.31 -9.43
N LYS A 21 35.22 -35.51 -9.94
CA LYS A 21 35.32 -34.07 -9.63
C LYS A 21 34.25 -33.19 -10.28
N GLU A 22 33.45 -33.72 -11.21
CA GLU A 22 32.49 -32.92 -12.00
C GLU A 22 31.07 -32.82 -11.41
N LYS A 23 30.76 -33.43 -10.25
CA LYS A 23 29.37 -33.50 -9.73
C LYS A 23 29.07 -32.73 -8.44
N GLY A 24 30.06 -32.09 -7.82
CA GLY A 24 29.91 -31.36 -6.54
C GLY A 24 29.85 -29.85 -6.67
N PHE A 25 29.84 -29.16 -5.51
CA PHE A 25 29.96 -27.70 -5.41
C PHE A 25 31.31 -27.34 -4.75
N PRO A 26 32.46 -27.50 -5.44
CA PRO A 26 33.78 -27.33 -4.84
C PRO A 26 34.13 -25.89 -4.47
N ASP A 27 33.41 -24.91 -5.02
CA ASP A 27 33.68 -23.47 -4.86
C ASP A 27 32.76 -22.81 -3.80
N MET A 28 32.23 -23.60 -2.85
CA MET A 28 31.40 -23.05 -1.77
C MET A 28 32.24 -22.17 -0.82
N ASN A 29 31.70 -20.99 -0.50
CA ASN A 29 32.27 -19.99 0.39
C ASN A 29 31.33 -19.78 1.58
N TYR A 30 31.61 -20.42 2.72
CA TYR A 30 30.74 -20.37 3.90
C TYR A 30 31.46 -20.50 5.24
N LEU A 31 30.80 -20.01 6.29
CA LEU A 31 31.18 -20.12 7.69
C LEU A 31 30.09 -20.87 8.46
N ILE A 32 30.49 -21.65 9.47
CA ILE A 32 29.57 -22.33 10.39
C ILE A 32 29.82 -21.79 11.78
N GLY A 33 28.75 -21.33 12.42
CA GLY A 33 28.78 -20.67 13.72
C GLY A 33 27.59 -21.01 14.60
N ASN A 34 27.46 -20.28 15.71
CA ASN A 34 26.31 -20.36 16.62
C ASN A 34 25.89 -18.96 17.06
N SER A 35 24.62 -18.80 17.46
CA SER A 35 24.11 -17.58 18.09
C SER A 35 24.30 -17.62 19.62
N SER A 36 24.46 -16.45 20.25
CA SER A 36 24.48 -16.33 21.71
C SER A 36 23.11 -16.58 22.36
N ALA A 37 22.01 -16.48 21.60
CA ALA A 37 20.60 -16.70 21.95
C ALA A 37 20.06 -16.09 23.27
N MET A 38 20.82 -15.19 23.90
CA MET A 38 20.43 -14.47 25.12
C MET A 38 20.98 -13.05 25.06
N ASP A 39 20.14 -12.07 25.39
CA ASP A 39 20.45 -10.64 25.40
C ASP A 39 21.70 -10.33 26.24
N VAL A 40 22.74 -9.81 25.58
CA VAL A 40 23.88 -9.19 26.23
C VAL A 40 23.52 -7.80 26.79
N GLY A 41 22.70 -7.78 27.84
CA GLY A 41 22.16 -6.53 28.42
C GLY A 41 21.39 -6.70 29.74
N GLU A 42 20.66 -7.81 29.93
CA GLU A 42 19.92 -8.06 31.17
C GLU A 42 20.79 -8.74 32.25
N VAL A 43 21.40 -7.93 33.15
CA VAL A 43 22.04 -8.33 34.44
C VAL A 43 23.30 -9.23 34.31
N PRO A 44 24.39 -8.96 35.08
CA PRO A 44 25.75 -9.30 34.66
C PRO A 44 26.11 -10.75 35.01
N THR A 45 26.00 -11.63 34.04
CA THR A 45 27.13 -12.54 33.80
C THR A 45 28.09 -11.78 32.87
N PRO A 46 29.38 -11.66 33.19
CA PRO A 46 30.35 -10.98 32.35
C PRO A 46 30.23 -11.44 30.88
N MET A 47 30.13 -10.49 29.94
CA MET A 47 29.93 -10.74 28.51
C MET A 47 30.95 -11.74 27.94
N ASP A 48 32.18 -11.70 28.44
CA ASP A 48 33.26 -12.64 28.14
C ASP A 48 32.93 -14.09 28.51
N GLN A 49 32.19 -14.34 29.59
CA GLN A 49 31.77 -15.68 29.98
C GLN A 49 30.72 -16.26 29.02
N ARG A 50 29.82 -15.41 28.50
CA ARG A 50 28.80 -15.84 27.54
C ARG A 50 29.42 -16.15 26.18
N ILE A 51 30.28 -15.26 25.68
CA ILE A 51 31.05 -15.49 24.45
C ILE A 51 31.90 -16.75 24.63
N GLY A 52 32.60 -16.91 25.77
CA GLY A 52 33.38 -18.11 26.06
C GLY A 52 32.54 -19.39 26.11
N TYR A 53 31.34 -19.36 26.69
CA TYR A 53 30.43 -20.51 26.75
C TYR A 53 29.86 -20.89 25.39
N ALA A 54 29.42 -19.92 24.59
CA ALA A 54 28.90 -20.17 23.25
C ALA A 54 30.01 -20.63 22.29
N ALA A 55 31.25 -20.14 22.45
CA ALA A 55 32.40 -20.56 21.65
C ALA A 55 32.78 -22.04 21.86
N GLN A 56 32.53 -22.60 23.06
CA GLN A 56 32.81 -24.01 23.38
C GLN A 56 31.96 -24.99 22.56
N VAL A 57 30.90 -24.53 21.91
CA VAL A 57 30.05 -25.34 21.02
C VAL A 57 30.76 -25.66 19.70
N GLY A 58 31.75 -24.84 19.30
CA GLY A 58 32.49 -24.99 18.05
C GLY A 58 31.88 -24.19 16.89
N GLY A 59 32.72 -23.44 16.17
CA GLY A 59 32.30 -22.45 15.16
C GLY A 59 33.49 -21.61 14.73
N SER A 60 33.44 -21.01 13.53
CA SER A 60 34.40 -19.96 13.11
C SER A 60 33.82 -18.55 13.25
N VAL A 61 32.50 -18.44 13.43
CA VAL A 61 31.76 -17.18 13.59
C VAL A 61 30.75 -17.30 14.72
N MET A 62 30.45 -16.18 15.38
CA MET A 62 29.44 -16.08 16.43
C MET A 62 28.52 -14.89 16.21
N GLU A 63 27.21 -15.12 16.30
CA GLU A 63 26.26 -14.01 16.33
C GLU A 63 26.04 -13.54 17.77
N LEU A 64 26.23 -12.24 18.00
CA LEU A 64 26.10 -11.59 19.29
C LEU A 64 24.79 -10.79 19.37
N GLN A 65 23.89 -11.19 20.27
CA GLN A 65 22.67 -10.43 20.53
C GLN A 65 22.95 -9.19 21.37
N ILE A 66 22.76 -7.99 20.81
CA ILE A 66 23.05 -6.71 21.49
C ILE A 66 21.81 -5.83 21.43
N THR A 67 21.13 -5.65 22.57
CA THR A 67 19.82 -4.97 22.62
C THR A 67 19.97 -3.48 22.94
N ASN A 68 20.98 -3.13 23.72
CA ASN A 68 21.34 -1.76 24.02
C ASN A 68 22.58 -1.34 23.21
N PRO A 69 22.46 -0.40 22.25
CA PRO A 69 23.61 0.12 21.50
C PRO A 69 24.77 0.61 22.39
N ALA A 70 24.46 1.10 23.60
CA ALA A 70 25.48 1.57 24.54
C ALA A 70 26.45 0.47 25.00
N THR A 71 26.09 -0.81 24.87
CA THR A 71 26.96 -1.95 25.19
C THR A 71 28.27 -1.92 24.38
N PHE A 72 28.23 -1.53 23.10
CA PHE A 72 29.42 -1.33 22.26
C PHE A 72 30.41 -0.30 22.82
N THR A 73 29.94 0.61 23.66
CA THR A 73 30.77 1.64 24.30
C THR A 73 31.15 1.25 25.73
N LEU A 74 30.23 0.68 26.51
CA LEU A 74 30.48 0.33 27.90
C LEU A 74 31.40 -0.89 28.06
N GLU A 75 31.28 -1.90 27.19
CA GLU A 75 32.01 -3.18 27.30
C GLU A 75 33.03 -3.42 26.17
N ARG A 76 33.25 -2.40 25.32
CA ARG A 76 34.09 -2.40 24.12
C ARG A 76 35.38 -3.23 24.24
N ASP A 77 36.26 -2.84 25.16
CA ASP A 77 37.59 -3.42 25.30
C ASP A 77 37.53 -4.90 25.75
N SER A 78 36.55 -5.24 26.59
CA SER A 78 36.35 -6.60 27.10
C SER A 78 35.84 -7.54 26.01
N MET A 79 34.88 -7.06 25.20
CA MET A 79 34.36 -7.78 24.04
C MET A 79 35.49 -8.12 23.07
N ILE A 80 36.23 -7.10 22.63
CA ILE A 80 37.29 -7.24 21.64
C ILE A 80 38.37 -8.20 22.14
N SER A 81 38.81 -8.03 23.38
CA SER A 81 39.80 -8.91 24.00
C SER A 81 39.36 -10.37 24.00
N THR A 82 38.08 -10.64 24.33
CA THR A 82 37.55 -11.99 24.40
C THR A 82 37.39 -12.62 23.02
N ILE A 83 36.76 -11.92 22.08
CA ILE A 83 36.55 -12.40 20.71
C ILE A 83 37.88 -12.72 20.05
N HIS A 84 38.85 -11.81 20.15
CA HIS A 84 40.19 -12.00 19.60
C HIS A 84 40.93 -13.18 20.26
N GLN A 85 40.81 -13.38 21.58
CA GLN A 85 41.41 -14.54 22.25
C GLN A 85 40.81 -15.87 21.80
N LEU A 86 39.52 -15.88 21.45
CA LEU A 86 38.83 -17.05 20.94
C LEU A 86 39.06 -17.30 19.44
N GLY A 87 39.56 -16.29 18.72
CA GLY A 87 39.82 -16.38 17.28
C GLY A 87 38.53 -16.54 16.46
N LEU A 88 37.49 -15.81 16.85
CA LEU A 88 36.17 -15.84 16.20
C LEU A 88 35.93 -14.57 15.40
N ASP A 89 35.29 -14.72 14.25
CA ASP A 89 34.58 -13.62 13.60
C ASP A 89 33.20 -13.43 14.25
N ILE A 90 32.59 -12.26 14.09
CA ILE A 90 31.27 -11.99 14.68
C ILE A 90 30.26 -11.44 13.68
N THR A 91 28.99 -11.76 13.88
CA THR A 91 27.85 -10.96 13.40
C THR A 91 27.11 -10.40 14.62
N THR A 92 26.22 -9.44 14.40
CA THR A 92 25.48 -8.82 15.52
C THR A 92 23.99 -8.88 15.28
N HIS A 93 23.24 -9.33 16.27
CA HIS A 93 21.79 -9.38 16.24
C HIS A 93 21.24 -8.27 17.16
N PRO A 94 20.79 -7.12 16.62
CA PRO A 94 20.08 -6.15 17.44
C PRO A 94 18.75 -6.73 17.90
N ASP A 95 18.30 -6.45 19.13
CA ASP A 95 16.89 -6.69 19.54
C ASP A 95 16.00 -5.59 18.99
N MET A 96 16.06 -5.48 17.68
CA MET A 96 15.14 -4.63 16.96
C MET A 96 13.92 -5.46 16.66
N ASN A 97 12.94 -5.38 17.55
CA ASN A 97 11.56 -5.74 17.24
C ASN A 97 10.94 -4.64 16.34
N ALA A 98 11.65 -4.25 15.27
CA ALA A 98 11.50 -2.95 14.64
C ALA A 98 10.17 -2.79 13.91
N GLY A 99 9.48 -1.69 14.21
CA GLY A 99 8.31 -1.21 13.49
C GLY A 99 8.67 -0.51 12.18
N PHE A 100 9.59 -1.06 11.36
CA PHE A 100 9.93 -0.50 10.04
C PHE A 100 8.73 -0.39 9.09
N CYS A 101 7.60 -1.00 9.46
CA CYS A 101 6.37 -1.03 8.68
C CYS A 101 5.21 -0.36 9.44
N THR A 102 5.45 0.54 10.39
CA THR A 102 4.36 1.27 11.06
C THR A 102 4.17 2.64 10.43
N ALA A 103 2.97 2.95 9.96
CA ALA A 103 2.62 4.32 9.59
C ALA A 103 2.37 5.19 10.85
N GLU A 104 2.14 4.58 12.01
CA GLU A 104 1.70 5.27 13.22
C GLU A 104 2.84 5.90 14.06
N LYS A 105 2.59 7.11 14.58
CA LYS A 105 3.35 7.69 15.71
C LYS A 105 2.65 7.33 17.03
N SER A 106 3.16 6.35 17.78
CA SER A 106 2.53 5.97 19.05
C SER A 106 2.65 7.08 20.10
N ALA A 107 1.51 7.65 20.53
CA ALA A 107 1.48 8.73 21.53
C ALA A 107 1.55 8.21 22.98
N ARG A 108 1.56 6.88 23.19
CA ARG A 108 1.31 6.23 24.50
C ARG A 108 2.50 5.49 25.12
N GLY A 109 3.70 5.61 24.56
CA GLY A 109 4.89 5.01 25.15
C GLY A 109 4.91 3.48 25.09
N GLU A 110 4.22 2.89 24.11
CA GLU A 110 4.62 1.57 23.61
C GLU A 110 5.91 1.77 22.79
N GLU A 111 6.88 0.88 22.95
CA GLU A 111 8.26 1.03 22.45
C GLU A 111 8.40 0.90 20.91
N TYR A 112 7.28 0.96 20.18
CA TYR A 112 7.20 0.71 18.75
C TYR A 112 6.57 1.91 18.02
N GLY A 113 7.12 2.25 16.85
CA GLY A 113 6.65 3.34 15.99
C GLY A 113 7.73 3.81 15.01
N TYR A 114 7.32 4.56 13.99
CA TYR A 114 8.20 4.99 12.89
C TYR A 114 9.45 5.71 13.44
N ASP A 115 9.29 6.81 14.19
CA ASP A 115 10.42 7.63 14.66
C ASP A 115 11.25 6.94 15.76
N THR A 116 10.63 6.10 16.60
CA THR A 116 11.34 5.33 17.64
C THR A 116 12.28 4.31 17.00
N THR A 117 11.80 3.62 15.96
CA THR A 117 12.60 2.67 15.16
C THR A 117 13.76 3.39 14.49
N GLU A 118 13.47 4.54 13.87
CA GLU A 118 14.48 5.37 13.21
C GLU A 118 15.60 5.78 14.18
N GLN A 119 15.23 6.28 15.36
CA GLN A 119 16.18 6.75 16.36
C GLN A 119 17.03 5.60 16.95
N TYR A 120 16.40 4.46 17.27
CA TYR A 120 17.11 3.30 17.81
C TYR A 120 18.14 2.79 16.81
N PHE A 121 17.76 2.57 15.55
CA PHE A 121 18.67 2.02 14.56
C PHE A 121 19.78 2.99 14.20
N THR A 122 19.50 4.30 14.13
CA THR A 122 20.52 5.33 13.95
C THR A 122 21.58 5.26 15.06
N ASN A 123 21.16 5.12 16.32
CA ASN A 123 22.09 4.96 17.44
C ASN A 123 22.88 3.65 17.34
N TYR A 124 22.25 2.57 16.91
CA TYR A 124 22.93 1.28 16.72
C TYR A 124 24.03 1.36 15.65
N LEU A 125 23.70 1.88 14.47
CA LEU A 125 24.66 2.11 13.37
C LEU A 125 25.83 2.99 13.81
N GLN A 126 25.56 4.03 14.60
CA GLN A 126 26.57 4.93 15.11
C GLN A 126 27.54 4.23 16.08
N GLU A 127 27.01 3.46 17.03
CA GLU A 127 27.82 2.76 18.02
C GLU A 127 28.61 1.59 17.39
N LEU A 128 28.00 0.87 16.44
CA LEU A 128 28.66 -0.20 15.69
C LEU A 128 29.81 0.33 14.82
N ALA A 129 29.63 1.45 14.12
CA ALA A 129 30.69 2.08 13.33
C ALA A 129 31.92 2.43 14.20
N GLN A 130 31.70 2.89 15.43
CA GLN A 130 32.82 3.13 16.36
C GLN A 130 33.49 1.85 16.84
N PHE A 131 32.69 0.84 17.13
CA PHE A 131 33.19 -0.46 17.55
C PHE A 131 34.07 -1.07 16.46
N LYS A 132 33.58 -1.09 15.22
CA LYS A 132 34.30 -1.56 14.03
C LYS A 132 35.61 -0.80 13.81
N LYS A 133 35.57 0.53 13.79
CA LYS A 133 36.78 1.36 13.67
C LYS A 133 37.80 1.08 14.79
N HIS A 134 37.33 0.74 15.99
CA HIS A 134 38.23 0.38 17.09
C HIS A 134 38.91 -0.98 16.87
N VAL A 135 38.16 -1.97 16.38
CA VAL A 135 38.69 -3.30 16.00
C VAL A 135 39.74 -3.18 14.90
N GLU A 136 39.48 -2.40 13.86
CA GLU A 136 40.43 -2.11 12.78
C GLU A 136 41.70 -1.43 13.30
N LYS A 137 41.55 -0.41 14.14
CA LYS A 137 42.70 0.33 14.71
C LYS A 137 43.58 -0.52 15.62
N MET A 138 43.02 -1.51 16.30
CA MET A 138 43.77 -2.43 17.14
C MET A 138 44.44 -3.57 16.35
N GLY A 139 44.05 -3.75 15.09
CA GLY A 139 44.62 -4.69 14.14
C GLY A 139 46.08 -4.37 13.76
N LYS A 140 46.63 -5.18 12.87
CA LYS A 140 48.01 -5.03 12.36
C LYS A 140 48.03 -5.19 10.85
N ASP A 141 48.97 -4.49 10.21
CA ASP A 141 49.25 -4.62 8.77
C ASP A 141 47.99 -4.44 7.90
N ASP A 142 47.15 -3.47 8.28
CA ASP A 142 45.86 -3.12 7.65
C ASP A 142 44.77 -4.20 7.72
N GLU A 143 44.95 -5.25 8.55
CA GLU A 143 43.92 -6.25 8.85
C GLU A 143 43.27 -6.01 10.23
N PRO A 144 41.93 -6.11 10.36
CA PRO A 144 41.25 -6.00 11.65
C PRO A 144 41.60 -7.17 12.58
N LEU A 145 41.39 -7.02 13.89
CA LEU A 145 41.63 -8.12 14.85
C LEU A 145 40.76 -9.36 14.58
N PHE A 146 39.56 -9.16 14.04
CA PHE A 146 38.59 -10.16 13.61
C PHE A 146 37.59 -9.47 12.68
N ASN A 147 36.90 -10.25 11.84
CA ASN A 147 35.89 -9.70 10.94
C ASN A 147 34.58 -9.47 11.68
N ILE A 148 33.92 -8.36 11.35
CA ILE A 148 32.55 -8.06 11.78
C ILE A 148 31.69 -8.18 10.53
N GLY A 149 30.91 -9.25 10.46
CA GLY A 149 29.93 -9.46 9.40
C GLY A 149 28.72 -8.53 9.55
N ARG A 150 27.66 -8.86 8.80
CA ARG A 150 26.45 -8.05 8.73
C ARG A 150 25.66 -8.06 10.04
N MET A 151 24.91 -6.99 10.28
CA MET A 151 23.92 -6.96 11.34
C MET A 151 22.69 -7.76 10.91
N ASN A 152 22.06 -8.46 11.84
CA ASN A 152 20.90 -9.31 11.58
C ASN A 152 19.66 -8.82 12.35
N PRO A 153 19.02 -7.70 11.95
CA PRO A 153 17.82 -7.22 12.61
C PRO A 153 16.57 -7.98 12.15
N HIS A 154 15.69 -8.26 13.11
CA HIS A 154 14.32 -8.61 12.77
C HIS A 154 13.60 -7.43 12.12
N ILE A 155 12.86 -7.71 11.04
CA ILE A 155 12.07 -6.69 10.35
C ILE A 155 10.58 -6.86 10.63
N SER A 156 9.92 -5.75 10.95
CA SER A 156 8.51 -5.70 11.35
C SER A 156 8.30 -6.43 12.69
N THR A 157 7.31 -6.05 13.48
CA THR A 157 6.64 -6.93 14.49
C THR A 157 5.16 -6.59 14.53
N SER A 158 4.72 -5.78 13.57
CA SER A 158 3.45 -5.08 13.62
C SER A 158 2.41 -5.90 12.88
N PRO A 159 1.27 -6.19 13.52
CA PRO A 159 0.21 -6.94 12.87
C PRO A 159 -0.29 -6.19 11.64
N MET A 160 -0.81 -6.92 10.67
CA MET A 160 -1.52 -6.29 9.56
C MET A 160 -2.70 -5.48 10.10
N PRO A 161 -2.93 -4.25 9.60
CA PRO A 161 -4.08 -3.47 10.00
C PRO A 161 -5.37 -4.19 9.56
N ALA A 162 -6.41 -4.16 10.40
CA ALA A 162 -7.72 -4.67 10.00
C ALA A 162 -8.35 -3.73 8.96
N LEU A 163 -9.12 -4.25 7.99
CA LEU A 163 -9.79 -3.42 6.98
C LEU A 163 -10.69 -2.35 7.64
N GLU A 164 -11.55 -2.79 8.56
CA GLU A 164 -12.40 -1.91 9.36
C GLU A 164 -11.71 -1.50 10.67
N GLU A 165 -10.80 -0.55 10.57
CA GLU A 165 -10.14 0.00 11.74
C GLU A 165 -11.05 0.99 12.50
N ARG A 166 -11.15 0.83 13.82
CA ARG A 166 -11.79 1.84 14.69
C ARG A 166 -10.84 3.02 14.79
N MET A 167 -11.29 4.22 14.43
CA MET A 167 -10.51 5.48 14.50
C MET A 167 -9.52 5.49 15.67
N ALA A 168 -8.24 5.28 15.35
CA ALA A 168 -7.15 5.49 16.30
C ALA A 168 -7.00 6.99 16.57
N ASN A 169 -6.34 7.33 17.68
CA ASN A 169 -6.12 8.74 18.07
C ASN A 169 -4.83 9.32 17.47
N ASP A 170 -4.14 8.58 16.60
CA ASP A 170 -2.77 8.87 16.20
C ASP A 170 -2.70 9.21 14.71
N VAL A 171 -1.65 9.95 14.32
CA VAL A 171 -1.48 10.45 12.95
C VAL A 171 -0.64 9.46 12.14
N GLY A 172 -1.16 9.04 10.99
CA GLY A 172 -0.42 8.20 10.05
C GLY A 172 0.57 8.98 9.19
N LEU A 173 1.70 8.35 8.87
CA LEU A 173 2.80 8.90 8.10
C LEU A 173 2.88 8.31 6.71
N ASP A 174 3.38 9.06 5.74
CA ASP A 174 3.86 8.51 4.48
C ASP A 174 5.24 7.85 4.61
N PRO A 175 5.75 7.16 3.57
CA PRO A 175 7.05 6.49 3.62
C PRO A 175 8.21 7.45 3.93
N PHE A 176 8.08 8.75 3.66
CA PHE A 176 9.09 9.77 3.94
C PHE A 176 8.97 10.37 5.35
N GLY A 177 7.98 9.95 6.15
CA GLY A 177 7.81 10.38 7.53
C GLY A 177 7.01 11.65 7.76
N TYR A 178 6.34 12.15 6.73
CA TYR A 178 5.42 13.27 6.90
C TYR A 178 4.02 12.77 7.22
N GLU A 179 3.28 13.55 8.00
CA GLU A 179 1.87 13.28 8.29
C GLU A 179 1.07 13.29 7.00
N ILE A 180 0.37 12.19 6.73
CA ILE A 180 -0.33 11.99 5.46
C ILE A 180 -1.45 13.03 5.27
N ASN A 181 -2.14 13.42 6.34
CA ASN A 181 -3.23 14.39 6.32
C ASN A 181 -2.78 15.86 6.45
N LYS A 182 -1.46 16.11 6.58
CA LYS A 182 -0.90 17.43 6.74
C LYS A 182 -0.40 17.96 5.41
N TYR A 183 -1.23 18.80 4.81
CA TYR A 183 -0.98 19.44 3.52
C TYR A 183 -1.25 20.94 3.64
N ASP A 184 -0.44 21.62 4.46
CA ASP A 184 -0.42 23.08 4.62
C ASP A 184 0.81 23.67 3.92
N GLU A 185 0.81 24.99 3.68
CA GLU A 185 1.87 25.72 2.95
C GLU A 185 3.30 25.40 3.46
N ASP A 186 3.50 25.30 4.77
CA ASP A 186 4.82 24.99 5.35
C ASP A 186 5.21 23.53 5.08
N SER A 187 4.25 22.61 5.18
CA SER A 187 4.46 21.20 4.88
C SER A 187 4.76 20.97 3.40
N ILE A 188 4.04 21.62 2.49
CA ILE A 188 4.25 21.53 1.04
C ILE A 188 5.64 22.01 0.68
N LYS A 189 6.04 23.20 1.16
CA LYS A 189 7.38 23.75 0.93
C LYS A 189 8.48 22.82 1.40
N LYS A 190 8.31 22.19 2.57
CA LYS A 190 9.31 21.27 3.12
C LYS A 190 9.41 19.99 2.30
N ARG A 191 8.28 19.41 1.87
CA ARG A 191 8.24 18.21 1.03
C ARG A 191 8.87 18.49 -0.35
N ASN A 192 8.47 19.59 -1.01
CA ASN A 192 9.01 20.00 -2.31
C ASN A 192 10.52 20.29 -2.25
N TYR A 193 10.99 21.00 -1.21
CA TYR A 193 12.41 21.29 -1.05
C TYR A 193 13.29 20.03 -0.97
N ARG A 194 12.74 18.92 -0.49
CA ARG A 194 13.45 17.64 -0.37
C ARG A 194 13.14 16.66 -1.49
N GLY A 195 12.26 16.99 -2.42
CA GLY A 195 11.75 16.04 -3.41
C GLY A 195 10.90 14.91 -2.81
N GLU A 196 10.41 15.04 -1.58
CA GLU A 196 9.68 13.98 -0.84
C GLU A 196 8.15 14.22 -0.87
N ASN A 197 7.60 14.70 -1.99
CA ASN A 197 6.18 15.07 -2.10
C ASN A 197 5.37 14.10 -2.98
N ILE A 198 4.77 13.09 -2.37
CA ILE A 198 3.89 12.15 -3.07
C ILE A 198 2.73 12.84 -3.82
N TYR A 199 2.26 13.99 -3.34
CA TYR A 199 1.11 14.72 -3.91
C TYR A 199 1.45 15.52 -5.17
N LYS A 200 2.71 15.56 -5.62
CA LYS A 200 3.07 16.14 -6.91
C LYS A 200 2.84 15.18 -8.09
N ASN A 201 2.64 13.89 -7.81
CA ASN A 201 2.37 12.89 -8.85
C ASN A 201 0.87 12.89 -9.24
N PRO A 202 0.51 13.30 -10.48
CA PRO A 202 -0.88 13.38 -10.89
C PRO A 202 -1.56 12.02 -11.03
N GLU A 203 -0.83 10.98 -11.45
CA GLU A 203 -1.39 9.62 -11.57
C GLU A 203 -1.71 9.04 -10.19
N PHE A 204 -0.86 9.28 -9.20
CA PHE A 204 -1.17 8.96 -7.81
C PHE A 204 -2.43 9.67 -7.34
N LEU A 205 -2.53 11.00 -7.52
CA LEU A 205 -3.71 11.75 -7.10
C LEU A 205 -4.99 11.27 -7.81
N ARG A 206 -4.88 10.92 -9.10
CA ARG A 206 -5.98 10.35 -9.87
C ARG A 206 -6.41 9.00 -9.28
N LYS A 207 -5.49 8.08 -9.01
CA LYS A 207 -5.79 6.80 -8.34
C LYS A 207 -6.37 7.02 -6.94
N LEU A 208 -5.83 7.96 -6.15
CA LEU A 208 -6.33 8.34 -4.83
C LEU A 208 -7.76 8.86 -4.86
N TYR A 209 -8.15 9.58 -5.92
CA TYR A 209 -9.53 10.01 -6.12
C TYR A 209 -10.47 8.79 -6.18
N HIS A 210 -10.09 7.76 -6.94
CA HIS A 210 -10.91 6.56 -7.13
C HIS A 210 -10.85 5.60 -5.95
N THR A 211 -9.68 5.33 -5.38
CA THR A 211 -9.50 4.36 -4.30
C THR A 211 -9.95 4.89 -2.93
N LEU A 212 -9.87 6.20 -2.70
CA LEU A 212 -10.18 6.79 -1.40
C LEU A 212 -11.32 7.80 -1.46
N PHE A 213 -11.22 8.83 -2.31
CA PHE A 213 -12.16 9.95 -2.27
C PHE A 213 -13.60 9.55 -2.61
N LEU A 214 -13.78 8.69 -3.60
CA LEU A 214 -15.11 8.14 -3.92
C LEU A 214 -15.62 7.19 -2.84
N GLU A 215 -14.75 6.38 -2.24
CA GLU A 215 -15.11 5.34 -1.26
C GLU A 215 -15.53 5.91 0.10
N ILE A 216 -14.83 6.94 0.59
CA ILE A 216 -15.15 7.52 1.91
C ILE A 216 -16.28 8.55 1.86
N SER A 217 -16.59 9.04 0.67
CA SER A 217 -17.63 10.05 0.47
C SER A 217 -18.98 9.37 0.45
N ASN A 218 -19.80 9.60 1.48
CA ASN A 218 -21.21 9.16 1.50
C ASN A 218 -21.94 9.51 0.20
N TYR A 219 -21.60 10.67 -0.39
CA TYR A 219 -22.09 11.13 -1.68
C TYR A 219 -21.02 12.01 -2.36
N PRO A 220 -20.23 11.49 -3.32
CA PRO A 220 -19.15 12.23 -3.98
C PRO A 220 -19.58 13.59 -4.55
N PHE A 221 -20.81 13.65 -5.08
CA PHE A 221 -21.40 14.85 -5.65
C PHE A 221 -21.59 16.02 -4.66
N GLN A 222 -21.57 15.77 -3.34
CA GLN A 222 -21.65 16.84 -2.34
C GLN A 222 -20.39 17.71 -2.32
N GLN A 223 -19.24 17.12 -2.69
CA GLN A 223 -17.95 17.80 -2.73
C GLN A 223 -17.66 18.41 -4.10
N TYR A 224 -18.48 18.14 -5.12
CA TYR A 224 -18.29 18.66 -6.48
C TYR A 224 -18.38 20.19 -6.56
N GLN A 225 -19.02 20.83 -5.59
CA GLN A 225 -19.00 22.28 -5.46
C GLN A 225 -17.58 22.83 -5.20
N SER A 226 -16.71 22.05 -4.54
CA SER A 226 -15.31 22.41 -4.38
C SER A 226 -14.67 22.49 -5.76
N PHE A 227 -14.78 21.46 -6.61
CA PHE A 227 -14.21 21.46 -7.98
C PHE A 227 -14.77 22.59 -8.85
N SER A 228 -16.09 22.84 -8.80
CA SER A 228 -16.72 23.91 -9.60
C SER A 228 -16.25 25.31 -9.22
N THR A 229 -15.62 25.48 -8.05
CA THR A 229 -15.07 26.78 -7.62
C THR A 229 -13.68 27.06 -8.23
N TYR A 230 -13.02 26.04 -8.76
CA TYR A 230 -11.66 26.16 -9.34
C TYR A 230 -11.64 25.91 -10.84
N SER A 231 -12.61 25.16 -11.38
CA SER A 231 -12.67 24.85 -12.81
C SER A 231 -14.01 25.25 -13.42
N ASP A 232 -13.98 26.26 -14.30
CA ASP A 232 -15.14 26.70 -15.08
C ASP A 232 -15.63 25.58 -16.00
N THR A 233 -14.72 24.80 -16.57
CA THR A 233 -15.03 23.63 -17.40
C THR A 233 -15.85 22.61 -16.61
N PHE A 234 -15.42 22.30 -15.38
CA PHE A 234 -16.16 21.42 -14.49
C PHE A 234 -17.52 22.02 -14.10
N ASP A 235 -17.56 23.30 -13.69
CA ASP A 235 -18.78 23.99 -13.29
C ASP A 235 -19.84 23.96 -14.40
N ILE A 236 -19.45 24.22 -15.65
CA ILE A 236 -20.34 24.18 -16.80
C ILE A 236 -20.95 22.79 -16.96
N LYS A 237 -20.14 21.72 -16.97
CA LYS A 237 -20.64 20.34 -17.08
C LYS A 237 -21.55 19.96 -15.91
N TRP A 238 -21.17 20.37 -14.70
CA TRP A 238 -21.96 20.09 -13.51
C TRP A 238 -23.32 20.79 -13.56
N ARG A 239 -23.36 22.08 -13.93
CA ARG A 239 -24.62 22.81 -14.09
C ARG A 239 -25.51 22.25 -15.19
N LYS A 240 -24.96 21.80 -16.33
CA LYS A 240 -25.74 21.08 -17.36
C LYS A 240 -26.44 19.85 -16.78
N SER A 241 -25.68 19.05 -16.02
CA SER A 241 -26.19 17.85 -15.35
C SER A 241 -27.33 18.19 -14.38
N GLN A 242 -27.16 19.28 -13.61
CA GLN A 242 -28.18 19.75 -12.67
C GLN A 242 -29.44 20.30 -13.39
N HIS A 243 -29.28 20.95 -14.55
CA HIS A 243 -30.40 21.44 -15.36
C HIS A 243 -31.23 20.29 -15.95
N GLU A 244 -30.58 19.29 -16.53
CA GLU A 244 -31.27 18.12 -17.08
C GLU A 244 -31.94 17.29 -15.96
N ALA A 245 -31.31 17.15 -14.80
CA ALA A 245 -31.95 16.51 -13.64
C ALA A 245 -33.20 17.25 -13.19
N ALA A 246 -33.15 18.58 -13.12
CA ALA A 246 -34.30 19.41 -12.76
C ALA A 246 -35.42 19.35 -13.82
N LYS A 247 -35.06 19.23 -15.10
CA LYS A 247 -35.99 19.02 -16.20
C LYS A 247 -36.68 17.67 -16.09
N GLN A 248 -35.93 16.58 -15.96
CA GLN A 248 -36.49 15.24 -15.79
C GLN A 248 -37.45 15.17 -14.60
N LEU A 249 -37.03 15.67 -13.43
CA LEU A 249 -37.87 15.63 -12.23
C LEU A 249 -39.12 16.51 -12.34
N PHE A 250 -39.06 17.64 -13.03
CA PHE A 250 -40.25 18.46 -13.26
C PHE A 250 -41.28 17.74 -14.12
N HIS A 251 -40.84 17.08 -15.19
CA HIS A 251 -41.75 16.32 -16.07
C HIS A 251 -42.26 15.04 -15.41
N ASP A 252 -41.46 14.40 -14.56
CA ASP A 252 -41.82 13.16 -13.86
C ASP A 252 -42.76 13.40 -12.66
N GLU A 253 -42.64 14.53 -11.95
CA GLU A 253 -43.31 14.77 -10.66
C GLU A 253 -44.40 15.86 -10.70
N ALA A 254 -44.42 16.73 -11.72
CA ALA A 254 -45.50 17.72 -11.87
C ALA A 254 -46.68 17.10 -12.65
N ASP A 255 -47.57 16.43 -11.91
CA ASP A 255 -48.69 15.62 -12.43
C ASP A 255 -49.67 16.41 -13.31
N ASP A 256 -49.93 17.68 -12.96
CA ASP A 256 -50.87 18.52 -13.69
C ASP A 256 -50.38 19.95 -13.93
N ILE A 257 -51.18 20.71 -14.70
CA ILE A 257 -50.84 22.07 -15.10
C ILE A 257 -50.81 23.07 -13.93
N SER A 258 -51.56 22.79 -12.87
CA SER A 258 -51.56 23.60 -11.65
C SER A 258 -50.29 23.37 -10.85
N ASP A 259 -49.81 22.14 -10.77
CA ASP A 259 -48.53 21.79 -10.13
C ASP A 259 -47.34 22.36 -10.92
N LYS A 260 -47.39 22.30 -12.26
CA LYS A 260 -46.40 22.97 -13.12
C LYS A 260 -46.34 24.48 -12.84
N LEU A 261 -47.51 25.14 -12.79
CA LEU A 261 -47.59 26.56 -12.47
C LEU A 261 -47.09 26.86 -11.05
N GLY A 262 -47.50 26.05 -10.06
CA GLY A 262 -47.12 26.21 -8.66
C GLY A 262 -45.61 26.10 -8.44
N THR A 263 -44.97 25.14 -9.11
CA THR A 263 -43.52 24.94 -9.12
C THR A 263 -42.81 26.15 -9.72
N ILE A 264 -43.23 26.58 -10.91
CA ILE A 264 -42.67 27.75 -11.61
C ILE A 264 -42.83 29.04 -10.79
N LEU A 265 -44.01 29.26 -10.19
CA LEU A 265 -44.27 30.45 -9.38
C LEU A 265 -43.44 30.46 -8.10
N THR A 266 -43.14 29.28 -7.55
CA THR A 266 -42.26 29.13 -6.40
C THR A 266 -40.82 29.46 -6.77
N GLY A 267 -40.30 28.88 -7.86
CA GLY A 267 -38.95 29.18 -8.37
C GLY A 267 -38.77 30.65 -8.76
N ARG A 268 -39.77 31.26 -9.39
CA ARG A 268 -39.80 32.70 -9.72
C ARG A 268 -39.59 33.61 -8.50
N ARG A 269 -39.88 33.17 -7.28
CA ARG A 269 -39.60 33.99 -6.08
C ARG A 269 -38.11 34.25 -5.91
N GLN A 270 -37.27 33.31 -6.37
CA GLN A 270 -35.81 33.44 -6.40
C GLN A 270 -35.33 34.16 -7.67
N ASP A 271 -35.95 33.89 -8.82
CA ASP A 271 -35.61 34.53 -10.10
C ASP A 271 -36.77 35.37 -10.65
N GLN A 272 -36.70 36.69 -10.42
CA GLN A 272 -37.72 37.62 -10.91
C GLN A 272 -37.69 37.80 -12.44
N GLY A 273 -36.60 37.40 -13.11
CA GLY A 273 -36.42 37.48 -14.56
C GLY A 273 -37.35 36.55 -15.35
N VAL A 274 -37.79 35.45 -14.73
CA VAL A 274 -38.73 34.46 -15.29
C VAL A 274 -40.00 35.13 -15.84
N GLY A 275 -40.49 36.19 -15.19
CA GLY A 275 -41.68 36.92 -15.66
C GLY A 275 -41.50 37.60 -17.02
N ARG A 276 -40.29 38.03 -17.37
CA ARG A 276 -39.98 38.55 -18.72
C ARG A 276 -39.87 37.41 -19.72
N LYS A 277 -39.24 36.30 -19.33
CA LYS A 277 -39.12 35.10 -20.17
C LYS A 277 -40.47 34.47 -20.52
N TRP A 278 -41.45 34.53 -19.62
CA TRP A 278 -42.83 34.16 -19.92
C TRP A 278 -43.40 34.91 -21.12
N LEU A 279 -43.17 36.24 -21.20
CA LEU A 279 -43.61 37.04 -22.34
C LEU A 279 -42.86 36.66 -23.62
N GLU A 280 -41.54 36.44 -23.53
CA GLU A 280 -40.72 35.99 -24.66
C GLU A 280 -41.21 34.63 -25.21
N ILE A 281 -41.66 33.70 -24.37
CA ILE A 281 -42.18 32.40 -24.81
C ILE A 281 -43.52 32.53 -25.51
N LEU A 282 -44.40 33.40 -25.01
CA LEU A 282 -45.65 33.70 -25.69
C LEU A 282 -45.41 34.34 -27.08
N ASP A 283 -44.31 35.06 -27.26
CA ASP A 283 -43.91 35.63 -28.55
C ASP A 283 -43.40 34.58 -29.56
N GLN A 284 -43.13 33.34 -29.13
CA GLN A 284 -42.70 32.23 -30.01
C GLN A 284 -43.87 31.54 -30.75
N GLU A 285 -45.06 32.13 -30.76
CA GLU A 285 -46.26 31.65 -31.48
C GLU A 285 -46.65 30.19 -31.18
N ILE A 286 -46.93 29.88 -29.90
CA ILE A 286 -47.50 28.57 -29.52
C ILE A 286 -48.92 28.45 -30.09
N GLU A 287 -49.09 27.55 -31.06
CA GLU A 287 -50.37 27.26 -31.72
C GLU A 287 -51.27 26.41 -30.84
N LEU A 288 -52.58 26.61 -30.99
CA LEU A 288 -53.61 25.77 -30.40
C LEU A 288 -53.94 24.64 -31.37
N GLU A 289 -53.87 23.38 -30.91
CA GLU A 289 -54.28 22.22 -31.72
C GLU A 289 -55.73 22.35 -32.23
N VAL A 290 -56.58 23.00 -31.43
CA VAL A 290 -57.94 23.37 -31.78
C VAL A 290 -58.11 24.87 -31.55
N ALA A 291 -58.45 25.60 -32.60
CA ALA A 291 -58.65 27.04 -32.52
C ALA A 291 -59.72 27.39 -31.47
N PHE A 292 -59.42 28.40 -30.65
CA PHE A 292 -60.36 28.86 -29.64
C PHE A 292 -61.44 29.72 -30.30
N PRO A 293 -62.74 29.34 -30.21
CA PRO A 293 -63.80 30.04 -30.90
C PRO A 293 -64.24 31.28 -30.12
N ILE A 294 -64.32 32.42 -30.81
CA ILE A 294 -65.08 33.60 -30.38
C ILE A 294 -66.41 33.58 -31.12
N LEU A 295 -67.51 33.46 -30.37
CA LEU A 295 -68.84 33.24 -30.94
C LEU A 295 -69.72 34.48 -30.74
N ALA A 296 -70.32 34.96 -31.83
CA ALA A 296 -71.28 36.06 -31.82
C ALA A 296 -72.58 35.64 -32.53
N PRO A 297 -73.75 36.13 -32.09
CA PRO A 297 -75.01 35.83 -32.76
C PRO A 297 -75.13 36.63 -34.06
N ASP A 298 -75.47 35.96 -35.17
CA ASP A 298 -75.85 36.64 -36.41
C ASP A 298 -77.33 37.06 -36.30
N ILE A 299 -77.57 38.34 -35.97
CA ILE A 299 -78.91 38.89 -35.78
C ILE A 299 -79.10 40.11 -36.68
N GLU A 300 -80.06 40.02 -37.60
CA GLU A 300 -80.51 41.15 -38.39
C GLU A 300 -81.29 42.13 -37.50
N ARG A 301 -81.01 43.41 -37.65
CA ARG A 301 -81.68 44.49 -36.91
C ARG A 301 -82.41 45.43 -37.85
N ASP A 302 -83.57 45.93 -37.43
CA ASP A 302 -84.30 46.97 -38.16
C ASP A 302 -83.59 48.34 -38.08
N ASP A 303 -84.12 49.33 -38.82
CA ASP A 303 -83.60 50.71 -38.85
C ASP A 303 -83.64 51.42 -37.46
N GLN A 304 -84.32 50.83 -36.46
CA GLN A 304 -84.35 51.30 -35.08
C GLN A 304 -83.43 50.51 -34.14
N GLY A 305 -82.69 49.52 -34.66
CA GLY A 305 -81.75 48.69 -33.91
C GLY A 305 -82.39 47.49 -33.19
N ASN A 306 -83.69 47.23 -33.39
CA ASN A 306 -84.36 46.08 -32.79
C ASN A 306 -84.01 44.79 -33.54
N PRO A 307 -83.77 43.68 -32.84
CA PRO A 307 -83.53 42.37 -33.47
C PRO A 307 -84.77 41.87 -34.23
N THR A 308 -84.58 41.37 -35.45
CA THR A 308 -85.67 40.94 -36.36
C THR A 308 -85.57 39.48 -36.78
N THR A 309 -84.35 38.98 -37.07
CA THR A 309 -84.12 37.58 -37.50
C THR A 309 -82.82 37.06 -36.90
N TYR A 310 -82.81 35.82 -36.43
CA TYR A 310 -81.60 35.09 -36.04
C TYR A 310 -81.15 34.15 -37.17
N ASN A 311 -79.95 34.38 -37.68
CA ASN A 311 -79.38 33.70 -38.85
C ASN A 311 -78.33 32.62 -38.49
N GLY A 312 -77.96 32.52 -37.21
CA GLY A 312 -77.03 31.51 -36.71
C GLY A 312 -75.90 32.11 -35.86
N VAL A 313 -74.76 31.41 -35.84
CA VAL A 313 -73.57 31.80 -35.06
C VAL A 313 -72.46 32.21 -36.02
N ILE A 314 -71.94 33.42 -35.83
CA ILE A 314 -70.68 33.89 -36.41
C ILE A 314 -69.55 33.38 -35.51
N GLN A 315 -68.54 32.77 -36.11
CA GLN A 315 -67.37 32.22 -35.42
C GLN A 315 -66.11 32.92 -35.95
N GLU A 316 -65.40 33.58 -35.06
CA GLU A 316 -64.00 33.97 -35.26
C GLU A 316 -63.11 32.98 -34.50
N GLU A 317 -61.91 32.72 -35.01
CA GLU A 317 -61.01 31.70 -34.47
C GLU A 317 -59.71 32.34 -34.01
N ILE A 318 -59.35 32.09 -32.75
CA ILE A 318 -58.02 32.39 -32.23
C ILE A 318 -57.18 31.13 -32.37
N THR A 319 -56.07 31.21 -33.08
CA THR A 319 -55.21 30.05 -33.35
C THR A 319 -53.94 30.01 -32.49
N SER A 320 -53.59 31.11 -31.79
CA SER A 320 -52.39 31.15 -30.95
C SER A 320 -52.69 31.48 -29.49
N LEU A 321 -51.87 30.89 -28.60
CA LEU A 321 -52.00 31.06 -27.16
C LEU A 321 -51.85 32.53 -26.74
N LYS A 322 -50.89 33.26 -27.32
CA LYS A 322 -50.69 34.68 -27.01
C LYS A 322 -51.94 35.50 -27.34
N GLN A 323 -52.52 35.31 -28.53
CA GLN A 323 -53.74 36.02 -28.91
C GLN A 323 -54.89 35.70 -27.96
N LEU A 324 -55.05 34.43 -27.57
CA LEU A 324 -56.10 34.01 -26.64
C LEU A 324 -55.93 34.70 -25.27
N LEU A 325 -54.73 34.63 -24.73
CA LEU A 325 -54.38 35.22 -23.45
C LEU A 325 -54.57 36.74 -23.43
N THR A 326 -54.18 37.43 -24.51
CA THR A 326 -54.34 38.88 -24.63
C THR A 326 -55.80 39.29 -24.84
N GLN A 327 -56.54 38.63 -25.73
CA GLN A 327 -57.91 39.05 -26.06
C GLN A 327 -58.94 38.72 -24.97
N ARG A 328 -58.74 37.59 -24.25
CA ARG A 328 -59.74 37.07 -23.30
C ARG A 328 -59.41 37.35 -21.84
N TYR A 329 -58.12 37.32 -21.47
CA TYR A 329 -57.70 37.29 -20.07
C TYR A 329 -56.89 38.53 -19.63
N ALA A 330 -56.57 39.44 -20.55
CA ALA A 330 -55.91 40.70 -20.23
C ALA A 330 -56.81 41.65 -19.42
N ARG A 331 -56.18 42.47 -18.55
CA ARG A 331 -56.85 43.59 -17.85
C ARG A 331 -56.54 44.97 -18.44
N ALA A 332 -55.52 45.06 -19.30
CA ALA A 332 -55.07 46.26 -19.98
C ALA A 332 -54.98 45.95 -21.48
N GLU A 333 -55.29 46.92 -22.35
CA GLU A 333 -55.72 46.68 -23.74
C GLU A 333 -54.70 46.00 -24.68
N GLU A 334 -53.44 45.75 -24.29
CA GLU A 334 -52.41 45.26 -25.23
C GLU A 334 -51.35 44.30 -24.63
N SER A 335 -51.63 43.57 -23.54
CA SER A 335 -50.66 42.57 -23.04
C SER A 335 -51.28 41.32 -22.39
N PRO A 336 -50.68 40.13 -22.60
CA PRO A 336 -51.13 38.90 -21.94
C PRO A 336 -51.01 39.00 -20.40
N PRO A 337 -51.76 38.18 -19.65
CA PRO A 337 -51.70 38.17 -18.20
C PRO A 337 -50.28 37.81 -17.72
N PRO A 338 -49.79 38.47 -16.66
CA PRO A 338 -48.51 38.12 -16.06
C PRO A 338 -48.60 36.74 -15.40
N LEU A 339 -47.47 36.04 -15.33
CA LEU A 339 -47.39 34.65 -14.85
C LEU A 339 -48.08 34.42 -13.49
N GLN A 340 -47.99 35.38 -12.56
CA GLN A 340 -48.62 35.31 -11.23
C GLN A 340 -50.14 35.31 -11.23
N ARG A 341 -50.77 35.59 -12.37
CA ARG A 341 -52.23 35.59 -12.53
C ARG A 341 -52.73 34.39 -13.32
N MET A 342 -51.83 33.49 -13.70
CA MET A 342 -52.19 32.29 -14.46
C MET A 342 -53.04 31.33 -13.63
N ASP A 343 -52.98 31.37 -12.30
CA ASP A 343 -53.88 30.64 -11.39
C ASP A 343 -55.36 30.90 -11.70
N ASN A 344 -55.71 32.19 -11.87
CA ASN A 344 -57.06 32.62 -12.18
C ASN A 344 -57.44 32.27 -13.63
N VAL A 345 -56.47 32.28 -14.55
CA VAL A 345 -56.68 31.94 -15.96
C VAL A 345 -56.93 30.44 -16.10
N LEU A 346 -56.12 29.60 -15.45
CA LEU A 346 -56.30 28.15 -15.41
C LEU A 346 -57.67 27.80 -14.84
N TYR A 347 -58.06 28.39 -13.70
CA TYR A 347 -59.40 28.17 -13.13
C TYR A 347 -60.53 28.55 -14.10
N GLN A 348 -60.40 29.67 -14.83
CA GLN A 348 -61.39 30.11 -15.82
C GLN A 348 -61.45 29.19 -17.05
N ILE A 349 -60.34 28.57 -17.43
CA ILE A 349 -60.29 27.61 -18.54
C ILE A 349 -60.83 26.26 -18.07
N GLU A 350 -60.49 25.80 -16.88
CA GLU A 350 -60.99 24.54 -16.31
C GLU A 350 -62.51 24.55 -16.11
N SER A 351 -63.04 25.69 -15.68
CA SER A 351 -64.47 25.94 -15.49
C SER A 351 -65.19 26.42 -16.76
N LEU A 352 -64.50 26.43 -17.91
CA LEU A 352 -65.04 26.94 -19.17
C LEU A 352 -66.33 26.21 -19.55
N SER A 353 -67.41 26.98 -19.68
CA SER A 353 -68.71 26.50 -20.11
C SER A 353 -69.11 27.14 -21.44
N ILE A 354 -70.14 26.58 -22.08
CA ILE A 354 -70.68 27.13 -23.33
C ILE A 354 -71.08 28.60 -23.14
N ASP A 355 -71.55 28.94 -21.93
CA ASP A 355 -72.00 30.29 -21.59
C ASP A 355 -70.84 31.31 -21.56
N ASP A 356 -69.59 30.84 -21.41
CA ASP A 356 -68.40 31.69 -21.37
C ASP A 356 -67.80 31.95 -22.76
N LEU A 357 -68.24 31.21 -23.79
CA LEU A 357 -67.75 31.36 -25.17
C LEU A 357 -68.48 32.46 -25.96
N ALA A 358 -69.57 33.00 -25.41
CA ALA A 358 -70.40 33.97 -26.10
C ALA A 358 -71.04 35.00 -25.14
N PRO A 359 -71.37 36.21 -25.61
CA PRO A 359 -71.94 37.26 -24.78
C PRO A 359 -73.45 37.08 -24.59
N PHE A 360 -73.90 35.99 -23.96
CA PHE A 360 -75.34 35.64 -23.80
C PHE A 360 -76.21 36.78 -23.25
N ASN A 361 -75.64 37.63 -22.38
CA ASN A 361 -76.32 38.78 -21.80
C ASN A 361 -76.66 39.88 -22.83
N GLN A 362 -75.96 39.91 -23.96
CA GLN A 362 -76.16 40.84 -25.07
C GLN A 362 -77.10 40.26 -26.15
N ILE A 363 -77.51 38.99 -25.99
CA ILE A 363 -78.43 38.29 -26.88
C ILE A 363 -79.87 38.51 -26.37
N PRO A 364 -80.83 38.87 -27.23
CA PRO A 364 -82.25 38.95 -26.88
C PRO A 364 -82.77 37.62 -26.31
N GLU A 365 -83.59 37.68 -25.26
CA GLU A 365 -84.07 36.50 -24.51
C GLU A 365 -84.67 35.41 -25.42
N GLU A 366 -85.40 35.82 -26.46
CA GLU A 366 -86.07 34.94 -27.43
C GLU A 366 -85.12 34.11 -28.32
N TYR A 367 -83.84 34.51 -28.46
CA TYR A 367 -82.85 33.80 -29.27
C TYR A 367 -81.78 33.06 -28.46
N ARG A 368 -81.72 33.26 -27.13
CA ARG A 368 -80.65 32.70 -26.27
C ARG A 368 -80.57 31.18 -26.31
N GLU A 369 -81.70 30.49 -26.19
CA GLU A 369 -81.72 29.02 -26.16
C GLU A 369 -81.38 28.40 -27.52
N ARG A 370 -81.82 29.03 -28.61
CA ARG A 370 -81.45 28.61 -29.98
C ARG A 370 -79.96 28.80 -30.23
N PHE A 371 -79.42 29.96 -29.86
CA PHE A 371 -78.00 30.24 -29.97
C PHE A 371 -77.17 29.27 -29.11
N ARG A 372 -77.61 28.95 -27.89
CA ARG A 372 -76.94 27.95 -27.02
C ARG A 372 -76.88 26.57 -27.68
N GLN A 373 -77.97 26.12 -28.30
CA GLN A 373 -78.03 24.85 -29.02
C GLN A 373 -77.12 24.83 -30.25
N ASP A 374 -77.09 25.93 -31.01
CA ASP A 374 -76.20 26.05 -32.17
C ASP A 374 -74.73 26.03 -31.77
N VAL A 375 -74.35 26.72 -30.68
CA VAL A 375 -72.99 26.66 -30.11
C VAL A 375 -72.65 25.25 -29.64
N ALA A 376 -73.53 24.60 -28.89
CA ALA A 376 -73.33 23.23 -28.38
C ALA A 376 -73.16 22.19 -29.51
N SER A 377 -73.74 22.45 -30.68
CA SER A 377 -73.62 21.58 -31.86
C SER A 377 -72.35 21.80 -32.68
N LYS A 378 -71.67 22.95 -32.50
CA LYS A 378 -70.52 23.38 -33.31
C LYS A 378 -69.19 23.31 -32.56
N VAL A 379 -69.21 23.37 -31.23
CA VAL A 379 -68.00 23.43 -30.40
C VAL A 379 -67.97 22.29 -29.40
N ASP A 380 -66.92 21.47 -29.47
CA ASP A 380 -66.58 20.56 -28.39
C ASP A 380 -65.79 21.32 -27.32
N ILE A 381 -66.49 21.71 -26.26
CA ILE A 381 -65.88 22.50 -25.19
C ILE A 381 -64.77 21.75 -24.45
N LYS A 382 -64.88 20.42 -24.35
CA LYS A 382 -63.84 19.60 -23.72
C LYS A 382 -62.59 19.66 -24.59
N GLN A 383 -62.73 19.51 -25.90
CA GLN A 383 -61.61 19.57 -26.83
C GLN A 383 -60.93 20.95 -26.86
N VAL A 384 -61.72 22.04 -26.86
CA VAL A 384 -61.17 23.42 -26.79
C VAL A 384 -60.43 23.65 -25.49
N ARG A 385 -61.01 23.23 -24.36
CA ARG A 385 -60.38 23.34 -23.04
C ARG A 385 -59.09 22.56 -22.97
N ASP A 386 -59.12 21.28 -23.33
CA ASP A 386 -57.96 20.38 -23.24
C ASP A 386 -56.85 20.88 -24.20
N SER A 387 -57.20 21.36 -25.40
CA SER A 387 -56.24 22.00 -26.33
C SER A 387 -55.60 23.26 -25.76
N THR A 388 -56.40 24.11 -25.09
CA THR A 388 -55.91 25.34 -24.47
C THR A 388 -54.99 25.04 -23.28
N LEU A 389 -55.38 24.11 -22.41
CA LEU A 389 -54.56 23.69 -21.28
C LEU A 389 -53.25 23.04 -21.77
N ASN A 390 -53.30 22.19 -22.81
CA ASN A 390 -52.10 21.62 -23.41
C ASN A 390 -51.14 22.70 -23.93
N ALA A 391 -51.64 23.72 -24.64
CA ALA A 391 -50.80 24.82 -25.12
C ALA A 391 -50.17 25.63 -23.97
N ILE A 392 -50.90 25.87 -22.88
CA ILE A 392 -50.35 26.50 -21.68
C ILE A 392 -49.31 25.59 -21.01
N GLY A 393 -49.57 24.29 -20.94
CA GLY A 393 -48.63 23.28 -20.45
C GLY A 393 -47.33 23.31 -21.26
N THR A 394 -47.41 23.31 -22.59
CA THR A 394 -46.25 23.48 -23.48
C THR A 394 -45.50 24.78 -23.24
N ALA A 395 -46.20 25.88 -22.93
CA ALA A 395 -45.57 27.15 -22.60
C ALA A 395 -44.82 27.08 -21.25
N PHE A 396 -45.37 26.37 -20.25
CA PHE A 396 -44.71 26.12 -18.98
C PHE A 396 -43.51 25.20 -19.13
N ASP A 397 -43.62 24.15 -19.93
CA ASP A 397 -42.53 23.21 -20.23
C ASP A 397 -41.38 23.96 -20.90
N LYS A 398 -41.66 24.77 -21.94
CA LYS A 398 -40.64 25.62 -22.56
C LYS A 398 -39.98 26.60 -21.58
N LEU A 399 -40.76 27.15 -20.64
CA LEU A 399 -40.25 28.09 -19.63
C LEU A 399 -39.33 27.39 -18.63
N TRP A 400 -39.62 26.13 -18.32
CA TRP A 400 -38.80 25.31 -17.46
C TRP A 400 -37.54 24.80 -18.17
N ASP A 401 -37.69 24.24 -19.37
CA ASP A 401 -36.62 23.51 -20.08
C ASP A 401 -35.50 24.44 -20.58
N GLY A 402 -35.80 25.70 -20.91
CA GLY A 402 -34.83 26.59 -21.55
C GLY A 402 -34.69 26.32 -23.05
N LYS A 403 -33.64 26.87 -23.68
CA LYS A 403 -33.35 26.61 -25.11
C LYS A 403 -32.48 25.38 -25.33
N SER A 404 -31.58 25.12 -24.41
CA SER A 404 -30.60 24.03 -24.41
C SER A 404 -30.29 23.68 -22.94
N PRO A 405 -29.54 22.61 -22.62
CA PRO A 405 -29.05 22.36 -21.27
C PRO A 405 -27.97 23.35 -20.79
N ASP A 406 -27.44 24.19 -21.68
CA ASP A 406 -26.38 25.13 -21.32
C ASP A 406 -26.90 26.16 -20.29
N PRO A 407 -26.13 26.46 -19.22
CA PRO A 407 -26.60 27.36 -18.16
C PRO A 407 -26.97 28.76 -18.64
N GLU A 408 -26.29 29.26 -19.68
CA GLU A 408 -26.56 30.58 -20.28
C GLU A 408 -27.86 30.64 -21.11
N ASP A 409 -28.34 29.48 -21.56
CA ASP A 409 -29.51 29.33 -22.43
C ASP A 409 -30.80 29.01 -21.65
N GLN A 410 -30.72 29.00 -20.33
CA GLN A 410 -31.86 28.77 -19.44
C GLN A 410 -32.75 30.01 -19.31
N TYR A 411 -34.05 29.78 -19.24
CA TYR A 411 -35.03 30.84 -18.95
C TYR A 411 -35.27 31.05 -17.44
N MET A 412 -34.82 30.11 -16.61
CA MET A 412 -34.91 30.14 -15.16
C MET A 412 -33.59 29.64 -14.58
N SER A 413 -33.04 30.36 -13.60
CA SER A 413 -31.80 29.96 -12.94
C SER A 413 -31.91 28.61 -12.24
N GLN A 414 -30.77 27.95 -12.01
CA GLN A 414 -30.76 26.65 -11.36
C GLN A 414 -31.30 26.69 -9.93
N ASP A 415 -30.93 27.72 -9.15
CA ASP A 415 -31.45 27.93 -7.80
C ASP A 415 -32.97 28.10 -7.78
N ALA A 416 -33.52 28.77 -8.79
CA ALA A 416 -34.96 28.93 -8.94
C ALA A 416 -35.65 27.60 -9.26
N LYS A 417 -35.09 26.80 -10.18
CA LYS A 417 -35.59 25.45 -10.48
C LYS A 417 -35.58 24.57 -9.22
N TRP A 418 -34.46 24.52 -8.51
CA TRP A 418 -34.33 23.76 -7.26
C TRP A 418 -35.30 24.23 -6.19
N SER A 419 -35.45 25.54 -5.98
CA SER A 419 -36.40 26.08 -5.01
C SER A 419 -37.84 25.67 -5.36
N GLY A 420 -38.20 25.67 -6.65
CA GLY A 420 -39.49 25.18 -7.12
C GLY A 420 -39.72 23.72 -6.76
N LEU A 421 -38.80 22.84 -7.17
CA LEU A 421 -38.88 21.39 -6.94
C LEU A 421 -38.90 21.05 -5.44
N GLN A 422 -38.05 21.68 -4.63
CA GLN A 422 -37.97 21.42 -3.20
C GLN A 422 -39.18 21.93 -2.42
N SER A 423 -39.66 23.13 -2.74
CA SER A 423 -40.66 23.80 -1.91
C SER A 423 -42.10 23.55 -2.37
N HIS A 424 -42.31 23.22 -3.65
CA HIS A 424 -43.65 22.94 -4.18
C HIS A 424 -43.91 21.44 -4.32
N LEU A 425 -42.97 20.70 -4.92
CA LEU A 425 -43.09 19.25 -5.12
C LEU A 425 -42.48 18.43 -3.96
N GLU A 426 -41.99 19.11 -2.91
CA GLU A 426 -41.40 18.49 -1.72
C GLU A 426 -40.24 17.52 -2.02
N ILE A 427 -39.55 17.73 -3.16
CA ILE A 427 -38.43 16.89 -3.58
C ILE A 427 -37.22 17.15 -2.68
N GLN A 428 -36.66 16.09 -2.09
CA GLN A 428 -35.47 16.21 -1.25
C GLN A 428 -34.24 16.66 -2.06
N GLN A 429 -33.42 17.54 -1.49
CA GLN A 429 -32.19 18.03 -2.13
C GLN A 429 -31.23 16.92 -2.56
N ILE A 430 -31.13 15.85 -1.76
CA ILE A 430 -30.27 14.70 -2.08
C ILE A 430 -30.72 14.04 -3.39
N ARG A 431 -32.03 13.87 -3.62
CA ARG A 431 -32.57 13.26 -4.85
C ARG A 431 -32.25 14.11 -6.10
N LEU A 432 -32.26 15.44 -5.97
CA LEU A 432 -31.88 16.35 -7.05
C LEU A 432 -30.41 16.16 -7.43
N LEU A 433 -29.53 16.14 -6.41
CA LEU A 433 -28.09 15.99 -6.61
C LEU A 433 -27.72 14.59 -7.11
N GLU A 434 -28.37 13.54 -6.61
CA GLU A 434 -28.14 12.16 -7.03
C GLU A 434 -28.53 11.95 -8.51
N ASN A 435 -29.67 12.50 -8.95
CA ASN A 435 -30.05 12.46 -10.35
C ASN A 435 -29.10 13.26 -11.24
N ALA A 436 -28.67 14.45 -10.78
CA ALA A 436 -27.68 15.24 -11.49
C ALA A 436 -26.35 14.49 -11.63
N TYR A 437 -25.92 13.79 -10.57
CA TYR A 437 -24.72 12.97 -10.60
C TYR A 437 -24.85 11.80 -11.61
N LYS A 438 -25.97 11.06 -11.59
CA LYS A 438 -26.22 9.97 -12.54
C LYS A 438 -26.23 10.44 -14.00
N ILE A 439 -26.91 11.54 -14.29
CA ILE A 439 -26.95 12.14 -15.63
C ILE A 439 -25.55 12.60 -16.03
N GLY A 440 -24.87 13.34 -15.16
CA GLY A 440 -23.54 13.85 -15.45
C GLY A 440 -22.49 12.77 -15.65
N LYS A 441 -22.57 11.66 -14.91
CA LYS A 441 -21.70 10.50 -15.11
C LYS A 441 -21.90 9.90 -16.50
N ASN A 442 -23.15 9.73 -16.94
CA ASN A 442 -23.48 9.05 -18.19
C ASN A 442 -23.38 9.93 -19.45
N GLU A 443 -23.68 11.23 -19.34
CA GLU A 443 -23.79 12.13 -20.50
C GLU A 443 -22.64 13.12 -20.63
N TYR A 444 -21.98 13.48 -19.51
CA TYR A 444 -21.01 14.58 -19.47
C TYR A 444 -19.65 14.21 -18.87
N ASN A 445 -19.45 12.94 -18.49
CA ASN A 445 -18.22 12.41 -17.87
C ASN A 445 -17.75 13.27 -16.67
N ILE A 446 -18.67 13.70 -15.80
CA ILE A 446 -18.31 14.61 -14.69
C ILE A 446 -17.34 13.98 -13.68
N GLU A 447 -17.37 12.65 -13.51
CA GLU A 447 -16.50 11.94 -12.58
C GLU A 447 -15.05 11.96 -13.06
N GLU A 448 -14.83 11.68 -14.35
CA GLU A 448 -13.52 11.79 -15.02
C GLU A 448 -12.99 13.23 -15.02
N GLU A 449 -13.89 14.20 -15.21
CA GLU A 449 -13.53 15.62 -15.10
C GLU A 449 -13.11 15.98 -13.66
N ALA A 450 -13.84 15.52 -12.64
CA ALA A 450 -13.47 15.71 -11.24
C ALA A 450 -12.13 15.04 -10.91
N ALA A 451 -11.90 13.81 -11.39
CA ALA A 451 -10.62 13.11 -11.21
C ALA A 451 -9.47 13.89 -11.84
N THR A 452 -9.65 14.45 -13.05
CA THR A 452 -8.64 15.28 -13.72
C THR A 452 -8.34 16.56 -12.92
N VAL A 453 -9.37 17.25 -12.43
CA VAL A 453 -9.21 18.47 -11.62
C VAL A 453 -8.56 18.15 -10.27
N PHE A 454 -8.95 17.05 -9.62
CA PHE A 454 -8.33 16.60 -8.37
C PHE A 454 -6.84 16.27 -8.57
N ALA A 455 -6.51 15.60 -9.68
CA ALA A 455 -5.16 15.20 -10.01
C ALA A 455 -4.24 16.35 -10.42
N GLY A 456 -4.78 17.47 -10.89
CA GLY A 456 -3.94 18.54 -11.46
C GLY A 456 -3.22 18.14 -12.76
N LYS A 457 -3.65 17.04 -13.41
CA LYS A 457 -3.05 16.51 -14.66
C LYS A 457 -3.15 17.50 -15.83
N ASP A 458 -4.13 18.39 -15.79
CA ASP A 458 -4.32 19.47 -16.75
C ASP A 458 -4.60 20.78 -15.99
N LEU A 459 -3.52 21.50 -15.65
CA LEU A 459 -3.58 22.76 -14.92
C LEU A 459 -4.37 23.85 -15.68
N SER A 460 -4.45 23.77 -17.02
CA SER A 460 -5.22 24.72 -17.83
C SER A 460 -6.73 24.70 -17.57
N LYS A 461 -7.21 23.71 -16.81
CA LYS A 461 -8.61 23.61 -16.37
C LYS A 461 -8.93 24.48 -15.16
N PHE A 462 -7.91 25.08 -14.53
CA PHE A 462 -8.08 25.95 -13.37
C PHE A 462 -8.24 27.40 -13.84
N ASP A 463 -9.43 27.97 -13.62
CA ASP A 463 -9.79 29.30 -14.11
C ASP A 463 -10.22 30.19 -12.93
N ALA A 464 -9.37 31.15 -12.54
CA ALA A 464 -9.65 32.10 -11.46
C ALA A 464 -10.48 33.30 -11.96
N SER A 465 -11.80 33.17 -12.08
CA SER A 465 -12.63 34.37 -12.28
C SER A 465 -12.63 35.31 -11.06
N ASP A 466 -12.40 34.76 -9.85
CA ASP A 466 -12.56 35.47 -8.57
C ASP A 466 -11.33 35.44 -7.62
N ARG A 467 -10.20 34.86 -8.05
CA ARG A 467 -8.96 34.74 -7.24
C ARG A 467 -7.82 35.51 -7.90
N GLU A 468 -7.89 36.84 -7.80
CA GLU A 468 -6.79 37.72 -8.22
C GLU A 468 -5.52 37.32 -7.42
N ASP A 469 -4.42 37.04 -8.12
CA ASP A 469 -3.07 36.75 -7.61
C ASP A 469 -2.64 35.27 -7.38
N MET A 470 -3.41 34.26 -7.81
CA MET A 470 -2.97 32.84 -7.78
C MET A 470 -2.74 32.31 -9.21
N ASP A 471 -1.68 31.55 -9.44
CA ASP A 471 -1.50 30.79 -10.68
C ASP A 471 -2.21 29.43 -10.63
N GLU A 472 -2.16 28.67 -11.73
CA GLU A 472 -2.87 27.39 -11.86
C GLU A 472 -2.38 26.33 -10.85
N GLU A 473 -1.09 26.36 -10.52
CA GLU A 473 -0.47 25.44 -9.57
C GLU A 473 -0.87 25.79 -8.12
N ASP A 474 -0.80 27.08 -7.75
CA ASP A 474 -1.27 27.58 -6.46
C ASP A 474 -2.77 27.26 -6.25
N MET A 475 -3.57 27.33 -7.31
CA MET A 475 -4.99 26.97 -7.26
C MET A 475 -5.22 25.49 -7.02
N HIS A 476 -4.43 24.62 -7.66
CA HIS A 476 -4.49 23.18 -7.42
C HIS A 476 -4.05 22.83 -6.00
N GLU A 477 -2.98 23.45 -5.50
CA GLU A 477 -2.52 23.25 -4.13
C GLU A 477 -3.57 23.71 -3.10
N ASP A 478 -4.25 24.85 -3.30
CA ASP A 478 -5.34 25.29 -2.40
C ASP A 478 -6.59 24.39 -2.50
N LEU A 479 -6.90 23.83 -3.69
CA LEU A 479 -7.96 22.82 -3.83
C LEU A 479 -7.63 21.57 -3.02
N LEU A 480 -6.42 21.02 -3.18
CA LEU A 480 -5.96 19.85 -2.45
C LEU A 480 -5.93 20.12 -0.94
N GLU A 481 -5.42 21.28 -0.52
CA GLU A 481 -5.44 21.70 0.88
C GLU A 481 -6.87 21.64 1.45
N ARG A 482 -7.86 22.21 0.75
CA ARG A 482 -9.26 22.19 1.24
C ARG A 482 -9.87 20.80 1.32
N ILE A 483 -9.56 19.92 0.36
CA ILE A 483 -10.09 18.57 0.34
C ILE A 483 -9.39 17.71 1.41
N LEU A 484 -8.06 17.67 1.39
CA LEU A 484 -7.24 16.86 2.28
C LEU A 484 -7.36 17.31 3.74
N GLN A 485 -7.53 18.62 3.99
CA GLN A 485 -7.80 19.14 5.33
C GLN A 485 -9.29 19.14 5.72
N GLY A 486 -10.18 18.64 4.86
CA GLY A 486 -11.59 18.47 5.16
C GLY A 486 -11.81 17.49 6.33
N GLN A 487 -12.63 17.86 7.32
CA GLN A 487 -12.79 17.11 8.57
C GLN A 487 -13.13 15.62 8.37
N GLN A 488 -13.91 15.28 7.35
CA GLN A 488 -14.28 13.89 7.04
C GLN A 488 -13.08 13.14 6.43
N PHE A 489 -12.38 13.75 5.46
CA PHE A 489 -11.25 13.14 4.77
C PHE A 489 -10.07 12.93 5.74
N GLN A 490 -9.74 13.93 6.55
CA GLN A 490 -8.68 13.83 7.56
C GLN A 490 -8.91 12.67 8.55
N ARG A 491 -10.16 12.44 8.97
CA ARG A 491 -10.47 11.35 9.92
C ARG A 491 -10.23 9.97 9.34
N GLU A 492 -10.47 9.81 8.04
CA GLU A 492 -10.26 8.54 7.35
C GLU A 492 -8.77 8.33 7.06
N MET A 493 -8.06 9.38 6.63
CA MET A 493 -6.61 9.35 6.43
C MET A 493 -5.80 9.07 7.70
N TRP A 494 -6.39 9.16 8.90
CA TRP A 494 -5.74 8.77 10.16
C TRP A 494 -5.73 7.27 10.42
N LYS A 495 -6.46 6.46 9.65
CA LYS A 495 -6.50 5.01 9.84
C LYS A 495 -5.31 4.36 9.13
N GLU A 496 -4.58 3.51 9.83
CA GLU A 496 -3.50 2.74 9.24
C GLU A 496 -4.02 1.83 8.12
N SER A 497 -5.24 1.30 8.25
CA SER A 497 -5.88 0.50 7.20
C SER A 497 -6.05 1.25 5.88
N ILE A 498 -6.41 2.53 5.93
CA ILE A 498 -6.58 3.38 4.75
C ILE A 498 -5.22 3.65 4.08
N ILE A 499 -4.19 3.87 4.89
CA ILE A 499 -2.82 4.10 4.40
C ILE A 499 -2.30 2.83 3.71
N PHE A 500 -2.42 1.68 4.39
CA PHE A 500 -1.90 0.40 3.92
C PHE A 500 -2.64 -0.18 2.73
N TYR A 501 -3.94 0.06 2.62
CA TYR A 501 -4.73 -0.61 1.59
C TYR A 501 -5.20 0.31 0.46
N LEU A 502 -5.16 1.64 0.63
CA LEU A 502 -5.68 2.58 -0.38
C LEU A 502 -4.64 3.61 -0.82
N ILE A 503 -4.00 4.30 0.13
CA ILE A 503 -3.12 5.45 -0.19
C ILE A 503 -1.77 4.98 -0.75
N ILE A 504 -1.03 4.17 0.02
CA ILE A 504 0.31 3.74 -0.40
C ILE A 504 0.25 2.81 -1.62
N PRO A 505 -0.69 1.86 -1.74
CA PRO A 505 -0.87 1.08 -2.96
C PRO A 505 -1.10 1.95 -4.21
N ALA A 506 -1.99 2.94 -4.12
CA ALA A 506 -2.23 3.89 -5.21
C ALA A 506 -0.93 4.61 -5.62
N TRP A 507 -0.14 5.05 -4.65
CA TRP A 507 1.12 5.73 -4.91
C TRP A 507 2.20 4.79 -5.50
N MET A 508 2.40 3.60 -4.93
CA MET A 508 3.41 2.65 -5.42
C MET A 508 3.14 2.21 -6.85
N SER A 509 1.86 2.01 -7.21
CA SER A 509 1.47 1.60 -8.57
C SER A 509 1.70 2.66 -9.66
N SER A 510 2.11 3.89 -9.28
CA SER A 510 2.40 4.98 -10.22
C SER A 510 3.64 5.76 -9.81
N SER A 511 4.50 5.22 -8.95
CA SER A 511 5.53 6.01 -8.26
C SER A 511 6.62 6.54 -9.20
N ASP A 512 6.81 5.90 -10.34
CA ASP A 512 7.77 6.26 -11.39
C ASP A 512 7.13 7.01 -12.57
N GLU A 513 5.79 7.08 -12.63
CA GLU A 513 5.05 7.72 -13.70
C GLU A 513 5.00 9.25 -13.54
N VAL A 514 6.04 10.01 -13.90
CA VAL A 514 5.85 11.40 -14.36
C VAL A 514 6.92 11.87 -15.38
N GLU A 515 6.44 12.30 -16.55
CA GLU A 515 7.18 13.03 -17.60
C GLU A 515 7.14 14.57 -17.38
N ASN A 516 7.55 15.09 -16.21
CA ASN A 516 7.70 16.55 -16.01
C ASN A 516 8.93 16.87 -15.16
N ASP A 517 9.52 18.05 -15.38
CA ASP A 517 10.81 18.48 -14.81
C ASP A 517 10.84 18.59 -13.25
N ASP A 518 9.69 18.49 -12.58
CA ASP A 518 9.54 18.85 -11.15
C ASP A 518 9.39 17.66 -10.19
N HIS A 519 9.41 16.41 -10.67
CA HIS A 519 9.33 15.22 -9.82
C HIS A 519 10.06 14.01 -10.43
N GLU A 520 11.21 13.65 -9.88
CA GLU A 520 11.91 12.41 -10.23
C GLU A 520 11.09 11.22 -9.70
N GLY A 521 10.57 10.39 -10.60
CA GLY A 521 9.85 9.18 -10.22
C GLY A 521 10.71 8.24 -9.35
N TRP A 522 10.07 7.36 -8.60
CA TRP A 522 10.75 6.33 -7.81
C TRP A 522 10.43 4.94 -8.34
N ASP A 523 11.44 4.25 -8.86
CA ASP A 523 11.20 2.92 -9.40
C ASP A 523 11.19 1.84 -8.31
N ALA A 524 11.83 2.05 -7.16
CA ALA A 524 11.85 1.06 -6.09
C ALA A 524 10.45 0.76 -5.50
N PRO A 525 9.57 1.75 -5.21
CA PRO A 525 8.19 1.47 -4.83
C PRO A 525 7.39 0.74 -5.91
N ARG A 526 7.57 1.09 -7.19
CA ARG A 526 6.97 0.36 -8.32
C ARG A 526 7.46 -1.08 -8.37
N PHE A 527 8.76 -1.32 -8.30
CA PHE A 527 9.37 -2.64 -8.24
C PHE A 527 8.78 -3.50 -7.13
N ILE A 528 8.61 -2.93 -5.92
CA ILE A 528 8.01 -3.63 -4.79
C ILE A 528 6.56 -4.02 -5.11
N TRP A 529 5.78 -3.10 -5.67
CA TRP A 529 4.38 -3.33 -6.03
C TRP A 529 4.23 -4.42 -7.10
N GLU A 530 4.99 -4.30 -8.20
CA GLU A 530 4.99 -5.26 -9.28
C GLU A 530 5.43 -6.64 -8.80
N SER A 531 6.49 -6.73 -7.99
CA SER A 531 7.05 -8.02 -7.57
C SER A 531 6.21 -8.74 -6.51
N ILE A 532 5.58 -8.01 -5.58
CA ILE A 532 4.81 -8.66 -4.49
C ILE A 532 3.34 -8.85 -4.87
N VAL A 533 2.76 -7.92 -5.64
CA VAL A 533 1.32 -7.86 -5.92
C VAL A 533 1.04 -8.21 -7.38
N GLU A 534 1.58 -7.50 -8.36
CA GLU A 534 1.16 -7.67 -9.76
C GLU A 534 1.69 -8.95 -10.41
N GLU A 535 2.89 -9.42 -10.06
CA GLU A 535 3.44 -10.69 -10.54
C GLU A 535 2.46 -11.85 -10.24
N ARG A 536 1.92 -11.85 -9.02
CA ARG A 536 1.05 -12.92 -8.58
C ARG A 536 -0.39 -12.73 -9.02
N TRP A 537 -0.87 -11.49 -9.05
CA TRP A 537 -2.29 -11.16 -9.17
C TRP A 537 -2.66 -10.38 -10.44
N GLY A 538 -1.72 -9.71 -11.11
CA GLY A 538 -1.97 -8.85 -12.27
C GLY A 538 -2.07 -9.58 -13.61
N ASP A 539 -1.40 -10.72 -13.77
CA ASP A 539 -1.39 -11.52 -15.02
C ASP A 539 -2.38 -12.71 -15.03
N ARG A 540 -3.19 -12.86 -13.98
CA ARG A 540 -4.25 -13.89 -13.97
C ARG A 540 -5.45 -13.35 -14.76
N ASP A 541 -5.88 -14.10 -15.79
CA ASP A 541 -6.90 -13.74 -16.78
C ASP A 541 -8.25 -13.20 -16.19
N ASP A 542 -8.45 -13.32 -14.89
CA ASP A 542 -9.66 -13.04 -14.10
C ASP A 542 -9.49 -11.97 -12.99
N VAL A 543 -8.34 -11.29 -12.89
CA VAL A 543 -8.10 -10.25 -11.87
C VAL A 543 -7.75 -8.90 -12.51
N ASN A 544 -8.44 -7.84 -12.08
CA ASN A 544 -8.14 -6.47 -12.50
C ASN A 544 -7.69 -5.61 -11.30
N LEU A 545 -6.40 -5.29 -11.26
CA LEU A 545 -5.79 -4.45 -10.23
C LEU A 545 -5.83 -2.94 -10.55
N ASP A 546 -6.55 -2.51 -11.60
CA ASP A 546 -6.68 -1.11 -11.98
C ASP A 546 -7.24 -0.25 -10.83
N LEU A 547 -6.37 0.54 -10.22
CA LEU A 547 -6.69 1.45 -9.14
C LEU A 547 -7.43 2.73 -9.59
N GLU A 548 -7.57 2.98 -10.90
CA GLU A 548 -8.51 3.98 -11.41
C GLU A 548 -9.94 3.45 -11.50
N ASN A 549 -10.12 2.13 -11.60
CA ASN A 549 -11.42 1.47 -11.59
C ASN A 549 -11.50 0.37 -10.51
N PRO A 550 -11.23 0.69 -9.23
CA PRO A 550 -10.99 -0.30 -8.19
C PRO A 550 -12.23 -1.13 -7.79
N ARG A 551 -13.42 -0.74 -8.28
CA ARG A 551 -14.70 -1.49 -8.21
C ARG A 551 -15.46 -1.59 -9.55
N ASN A 552 -15.02 -0.89 -10.59
CA ASN A 552 -15.83 -0.70 -11.81
C ASN A 552 -15.36 -1.62 -12.93
N GLY A 553 -15.98 -2.80 -13.04
CA GLY A 553 -15.95 -3.60 -14.25
C GLY A 553 -16.94 -3.06 -15.27
N VAL A 554 -16.46 -2.63 -16.43
CA VAL A 554 -17.28 -2.81 -17.63
C VAL A 554 -17.41 -4.32 -17.76
N TYR A 555 -18.59 -4.86 -17.45
CA TYR A 555 -18.92 -6.22 -17.90
C TYR A 555 -18.66 -6.21 -19.42
N GLU A 556 -17.57 -6.82 -19.88
CA GLU A 556 -17.54 -7.26 -21.26
C GLU A 556 -18.67 -8.29 -21.33
N ASP A 557 -19.81 -7.83 -21.84
CA ASP A 557 -20.94 -8.65 -22.23
C ASP A 557 -20.44 -9.51 -23.41
N LYS A 558 -19.60 -10.50 -23.11
CA LYS A 558 -19.34 -11.62 -24.00
C LYS A 558 -20.60 -12.47 -23.90
N ASP A 559 -21.45 -12.33 -24.92
CA ASP A 559 -22.49 -13.30 -25.21
C ASP A 559 -21.91 -14.73 -25.07
N ASP A 560 -22.69 -15.62 -24.43
CA ASP A 560 -22.49 -17.06 -24.20
C ASP A 560 -21.79 -17.49 -22.88
N ASP A 561 -22.61 -18.05 -21.97
CA ASP A 561 -22.38 -19.10 -20.95
C ASP A 561 -21.10 -19.17 -20.06
N ASP A 562 -20.09 -18.32 -20.27
CA ASP A 562 -18.83 -18.25 -19.52
C ASP A 562 -18.70 -16.87 -18.85
N LYS A 563 -19.47 -16.64 -17.78
CA LYS A 563 -19.20 -15.51 -16.88
C LYS A 563 -17.99 -15.85 -16.03
N GLU A 564 -16.82 -15.38 -16.41
CA GLU A 564 -15.68 -15.34 -15.50
C GLU A 564 -15.93 -14.25 -14.45
N ASP A 565 -15.81 -14.62 -13.17
CA ASP A 565 -15.91 -13.68 -12.05
C ASP A 565 -14.67 -12.78 -12.09
N VAL A 566 -14.77 -11.59 -12.68
CA VAL A 566 -13.68 -10.60 -12.65
C VAL A 566 -13.62 -10.01 -11.25
N TYR A 567 -12.53 -10.25 -10.53
CA TYR A 567 -12.31 -9.65 -9.22
C TYR A 567 -11.53 -8.34 -9.35
N HIS A 568 -12.09 -7.25 -8.80
CA HIS A 568 -11.44 -5.94 -8.76
C HIS A 568 -10.60 -5.77 -7.48
N TYR A 569 -9.68 -4.79 -7.48
CA TYR A 569 -8.80 -4.50 -6.35
C TYR A 569 -9.52 -4.46 -4.98
N LEU A 570 -10.60 -3.68 -4.84
CA LEU A 570 -11.30 -3.56 -3.55
C LEU A 570 -12.10 -4.81 -3.19
N ASP A 571 -12.64 -5.52 -4.17
CA ASP A 571 -13.35 -6.79 -3.95
C ASP A 571 -12.36 -7.88 -3.49
N LEU A 572 -11.18 -7.97 -4.12
CA LEU A 572 -10.11 -8.87 -3.68
C LEU A 572 -9.60 -8.53 -2.29
N LEU A 573 -9.44 -7.25 -2.00
CA LEU A 573 -9.00 -6.81 -0.68
C LEU A 573 -9.98 -7.26 0.42
N GLU A 574 -11.29 -7.20 0.16
CA GLU A 574 -12.35 -7.61 1.08
C GLU A 574 -12.47 -9.15 1.18
N ASP A 575 -12.39 -9.87 0.05
CA ASP A 575 -12.72 -11.30 -0.03
C ASP A 575 -11.51 -12.24 0.05
N ASN A 576 -10.29 -11.74 -0.20
CA ASN A 576 -9.08 -12.57 -0.30
C ASN A 576 -8.02 -12.21 0.76
N PRO A 577 -7.93 -12.99 1.85
CA PRO A 577 -6.99 -12.71 2.94
C PRO A 577 -5.51 -12.87 2.55
N GLU A 578 -5.19 -13.55 1.45
CA GLU A 578 -3.83 -13.69 0.95
C GLU A 578 -3.43 -12.48 0.09
N PHE A 579 -4.35 -11.97 -0.74
CA PHE A 579 -4.17 -10.70 -1.45
C PHE A 579 -3.98 -9.55 -0.47
N GLN A 580 -4.82 -9.47 0.57
CA GLN A 580 -4.66 -8.49 1.64
C GLN A 580 -3.26 -8.56 2.30
N ARG A 581 -2.70 -9.77 2.43
CA ARG A 581 -1.36 -9.98 2.99
C ARG A 581 -0.26 -9.53 2.03
N ASP A 582 -0.39 -9.82 0.73
CA ASP A 582 0.51 -9.32 -0.31
C ASP A 582 0.54 -7.78 -0.35
N VAL A 583 -0.63 -7.13 -0.32
CA VAL A 583 -0.72 -5.65 -0.28
C VAL A 583 -0.07 -5.09 0.99
N ALA A 584 -0.35 -5.66 2.16
CA ALA A 584 0.28 -5.22 3.41
C ALA A 584 1.80 -5.43 3.42
N ALA A 585 2.28 -6.48 2.78
CA ALA A 585 3.71 -6.76 2.61
C ALA A 585 4.39 -5.79 1.66
N ALA A 586 3.76 -5.45 0.54
CA ALA A 586 4.27 -4.42 -0.37
C ALA A 586 4.41 -3.06 0.35
N VAL A 587 3.38 -2.63 1.07
CA VAL A 587 3.44 -1.38 1.83
C VAL A 587 4.50 -1.46 2.94
N GLY A 588 4.57 -2.57 3.68
CA GLY A 588 5.58 -2.73 4.72
C GLY A 588 7.01 -2.71 4.18
N ALA A 589 7.25 -3.36 3.03
CA ALA A 589 8.53 -3.34 2.32
C ALA A 589 8.88 -1.93 1.85
N CYS A 590 7.88 -1.16 1.40
CA CYS A 590 8.05 0.24 1.03
C CYS A 590 8.50 1.12 2.21
N TYR A 591 7.89 0.98 3.39
CA TYR A 591 8.36 1.71 4.57
C TYR A 591 9.78 1.30 4.98
N CYS A 592 10.10 0.00 4.90
CA CYS A 592 11.45 -0.49 5.15
C CYS A 592 12.46 0.16 4.18
N TRP A 593 12.19 0.12 2.88
CA TRP A 593 12.98 0.79 1.85
C TRP A 593 13.20 2.27 2.16
N ALA A 594 12.14 3.00 2.52
CA ALA A 594 12.20 4.44 2.74
C ALA A 594 13.06 4.81 3.96
N HIS A 595 12.98 4.02 5.03
CA HIS A 595 13.83 4.16 6.20
C HIS A 595 15.32 4.07 5.87
N PHE A 596 15.69 3.14 4.99
CA PHE A 596 17.10 2.93 4.62
C PHE A 596 17.61 3.98 3.63
N THR A 597 16.79 4.37 2.66
CA THR A 597 17.26 5.06 1.44
C THR A 597 16.76 6.49 1.28
N GLN A 598 15.66 6.88 1.93
CA GLN A 598 15.04 8.18 1.73
C GLN A 598 15.20 9.09 2.96
N ARG A 599 15.02 8.53 4.16
CA ARG A 599 15.11 9.29 5.42
C ARG A 599 16.54 9.68 5.75
N LYS A 600 16.83 10.98 5.77
CA LYS A 600 18.09 11.52 6.32
C LYS A 600 18.06 11.55 7.85
N ALA A 601 18.91 10.73 8.47
CA ALA A 601 19.14 10.67 9.91
C ALA A 601 20.28 11.61 10.35
N LYS A 602 20.17 12.13 11.57
CA LYS A 602 21.22 12.98 12.18
C LYS A 602 22.03 12.19 13.19
N PHE A 603 23.23 11.78 12.79
CA PHE A 603 24.16 11.04 13.64
C PHE A 603 24.86 11.97 14.65
N ASP A 604 25.01 11.53 15.90
CA ASP A 604 25.70 12.32 16.94
C ASP A 604 27.22 12.16 16.87
N LEU A 605 27.88 13.12 16.23
CA LEU A 605 29.33 13.12 16.06
C LEU A 605 30.11 13.69 17.27
N LYS A 606 29.43 14.18 18.33
CA LYS A 606 30.11 14.95 19.38
C LYS A 606 31.14 14.14 20.17
N GLY A 607 32.37 14.65 20.19
CA GLY A 607 33.47 14.10 21.00
C GLY A 607 33.98 12.74 20.54
N ARG A 608 33.60 12.32 19.33
CA ARG A 608 33.86 11.01 18.73
C ARG A 608 34.55 11.21 17.39
N ASP A 609 35.60 10.45 17.13
CA ASP A 609 36.33 10.50 15.87
C ASP A 609 35.89 9.36 14.95
N PHE A 610 35.07 9.70 13.96
CA PHE A 610 34.62 8.77 12.91
C PHE A 610 35.53 8.76 11.68
N GLY A 611 36.53 9.65 11.59
CA GLY A 611 37.44 9.72 10.43
C GLY A 611 36.82 10.43 9.22
N LEU A 612 35.73 11.16 9.45
CA LEU A 612 35.08 12.03 8.48
C LEU A 612 35.89 13.32 8.30
N SER A 613 35.89 13.87 7.09
CA SER A 613 36.38 15.20 6.74
C SER A 613 35.52 16.30 7.34
N ASP A 614 36.03 17.54 7.38
CA ASP A 614 35.28 18.68 7.92
C ASP A 614 33.97 18.92 7.14
N ASP A 615 34.00 18.72 5.82
CA ASP A 615 32.84 18.89 4.93
C ASP A 615 31.79 17.79 5.19
N GLU A 616 32.20 16.51 5.30
CA GLU A 616 31.31 15.39 5.66
C GLU A 616 30.68 15.59 7.05
N VAL A 617 31.44 16.11 8.03
CA VAL A 617 30.92 16.41 9.37
C VAL A 617 29.86 17.50 9.31
N GLU A 618 30.08 18.55 8.51
CA GLU A 618 29.12 19.64 8.33
C GLU A 618 27.82 19.12 7.70
N GLU A 619 27.93 18.29 6.66
CA GLU A 619 26.80 17.68 5.97
C GLU A 619 25.97 16.78 6.90
N VAL A 620 26.61 15.82 7.59
CA VAL A 620 25.93 14.90 8.52
C VAL A 620 25.20 15.66 9.64
N GLN A 621 25.74 16.78 10.13
CA GLN A 621 25.11 17.56 11.20
C GLN A 621 23.97 18.46 10.70
N ASN A 622 24.16 19.10 9.55
CA ASN A 622 23.23 20.09 9.02
C ASN A 622 22.10 19.42 8.23
N GLU A 623 22.45 18.59 7.26
CA GLU A 623 21.55 17.96 6.30
C GLU A 623 21.14 16.55 6.73
N GLY A 624 22.07 15.81 7.34
CA GLY A 624 21.89 14.40 7.72
C GLY A 624 22.22 13.45 6.57
N TRP A 625 22.42 12.19 6.90
CA TRP A 625 22.68 11.10 5.95
C TRP A 625 21.61 10.02 6.10
N THR A 626 21.24 9.42 4.99
CA THR A 626 20.50 8.17 4.95
C THR A 626 21.31 7.05 5.61
N TRP A 627 20.64 5.96 5.98
CA TRP A 627 21.36 4.83 6.54
C TRP A 627 22.26 4.15 5.54
N VAL A 628 21.87 4.07 4.26
CA VAL A 628 22.73 3.49 3.22
C VAL A 628 24.00 4.29 2.98
N GLU A 629 23.96 5.63 3.08
CA GLU A 629 25.17 6.47 3.04
C GLU A 629 26.11 6.16 4.22
N TRP A 630 25.58 6.11 5.44
CA TRP A 630 26.36 5.76 6.63
C TRP A 630 26.92 4.33 6.56
N MET A 631 26.10 3.38 6.12
CA MET A 631 26.45 1.99 5.95
C MET A 631 27.56 1.82 4.90
N ASN A 632 27.46 2.51 3.76
CA ASN A 632 28.51 2.52 2.74
C ASN A 632 29.82 3.09 3.30
N ARG A 633 29.74 4.23 4.01
CA ARG A 633 30.93 4.88 4.58
C ARG A 633 31.73 3.98 5.51
N PHE A 634 31.06 3.18 6.34
CA PHE A 634 31.70 2.34 7.35
C PHE A 634 31.73 0.84 7.02
N GLY A 635 31.32 0.46 5.80
CA GLY A 635 31.28 -0.95 5.39
C GLY A 635 30.38 -1.80 6.29
N ILE A 636 29.19 -1.30 6.61
CA ILE A 636 28.23 -1.98 7.50
C ILE A 636 27.07 -2.48 6.64
N GLY A 637 26.91 -3.80 6.54
CA GLY A 637 25.77 -4.41 5.87
C GLY A 637 24.70 -4.89 6.84
N VAL A 638 23.49 -5.09 6.32
CA VAL A 638 22.35 -5.66 7.04
C VAL A 638 21.88 -6.96 6.37
N ASN A 639 21.46 -7.93 7.18
CA ASN A 639 20.69 -9.10 6.80
C ASN A 639 19.32 -8.99 7.48
N LEU A 640 18.28 -8.64 6.73
CA LEU A 640 16.93 -8.55 7.28
C LEU A 640 16.42 -9.94 7.64
N GLU A 641 15.94 -10.13 8.86
CA GLU A 641 15.45 -11.42 9.35
C GLU A 641 13.96 -11.40 9.67
N THR A 642 13.34 -12.55 9.45
CA THR A 642 12.00 -12.87 9.93
C THR A 642 12.08 -13.16 11.45
N MET A 643 11.60 -12.31 12.39
CA MET A 643 11.09 -12.68 13.75
C MET A 643 10.09 -13.87 13.86
N ALA A 644 10.15 -14.60 14.98
CA ALA A 644 9.12 -15.54 15.38
C ALA A 644 7.72 -14.92 15.64
N GLY A 645 6.66 -15.67 15.39
CA GLY A 645 5.28 -15.27 15.66
C GLY A 645 4.43 -16.38 16.28
N SER A 646 3.12 -16.17 16.28
CA SER A 646 2.15 -17.24 16.56
C SER A 646 1.36 -17.57 15.29
N PRO A 647 0.81 -18.80 15.16
CA PRO A 647 0.11 -19.20 13.93
C PRO A 647 -1.15 -18.37 13.62
N GLN A 648 -1.62 -17.56 14.58
CA GLN A 648 -2.78 -16.68 14.41
C GLN A 648 -2.37 -15.24 14.07
N MET A 649 -1.10 -14.87 14.23
CA MET A 649 -0.61 -13.54 13.90
C MET A 649 -0.34 -13.44 12.40
N ARG A 650 -0.87 -12.38 11.80
CA ARG A 650 -0.51 -11.98 10.44
C ARG A 650 0.13 -10.61 10.55
N PHE A 651 1.32 -10.51 10.00
CA PHE A 651 2.15 -9.33 10.13
C PHE A 651 2.53 -8.81 8.75
N LYS A 652 3.05 -7.58 8.69
CA LYS A 652 3.23 -6.82 7.45
C LYS A 652 4.29 -7.44 6.50
N VAL A 653 5.54 -7.65 6.90
CA VAL A 653 6.62 -8.19 6.01
C VAL A 653 7.28 -9.44 6.60
N TRP A 654 6.94 -10.63 6.08
CA TRP A 654 7.28 -11.88 6.80
C TRP A 654 7.54 -13.12 5.95
N ARG A 655 7.09 -13.14 4.69
CA ARG A 655 7.43 -14.27 3.84
C ARG A 655 8.81 -14.00 3.25
N PRO A 656 9.68 -15.00 3.16
CA PRO A 656 11.04 -14.86 2.64
C PRO A 656 11.12 -14.12 1.31
N LYS A 657 10.18 -14.37 0.37
CA LYS A 657 10.05 -13.61 -0.88
C LYS A 657 9.84 -12.10 -0.68
N ASP A 658 9.03 -11.70 0.30
CA ASP A 658 8.69 -10.29 0.54
C ASP A 658 9.90 -9.54 1.13
N ILE A 659 10.69 -10.22 1.98
CA ILE A 659 11.92 -9.69 2.58
C ILE A 659 12.99 -9.51 1.51
N ALA A 660 13.15 -10.49 0.62
CA ALA A 660 14.10 -10.41 -0.48
C ALA A 660 13.78 -9.22 -1.40
N VAL A 661 12.50 -9.01 -1.74
CA VAL A 661 12.05 -7.82 -2.50
C VAL A 661 12.38 -6.52 -1.76
N ALA A 662 12.16 -6.44 -0.45
CA ALA A 662 12.54 -5.25 0.32
C ALA A 662 14.05 -4.97 0.27
N ALA A 663 14.88 -6.01 0.40
CA ALA A 663 16.34 -5.89 0.28
C ALA A 663 16.78 -5.48 -1.13
N HIS A 664 16.19 -6.07 -2.18
CA HIS A 664 16.42 -5.68 -3.57
C HIS A 664 16.06 -4.22 -3.83
N ALA A 665 14.94 -3.72 -3.30
CA ALA A 665 14.54 -2.33 -3.44
C ALA A 665 15.54 -1.35 -2.80
N ILE A 666 16.08 -1.69 -1.62
CA ILE A 666 17.14 -0.92 -0.95
C ILE A 666 18.41 -0.89 -1.82
N ASN A 667 18.80 -2.05 -2.35
CA ASN A 667 20.01 -2.19 -3.19
C ASN A 667 19.85 -1.43 -4.52
N LEU A 668 18.70 -1.55 -5.19
CA LEU A 668 18.38 -0.86 -6.43
C LEU A 668 18.53 0.66 -6.26
N THR A 669 17.97 1.20 -5.19
CA THR A 669 18.02 2.64 -4.89
C THR A 669 19.43 3.09 -4.55
N THR A 670 20.15 2.29 -3.76
CA THR A 670 21.54 2.57 -3.39
C THR A 670 22.43 2.71 -4.63
N ARG A 671 22.29 1.79 -5.60
CA ARG A 671 23.05 1.84 -6.86
C ARG A 671 22.74 3.10 -7.67
N ARG A 672 21.46 3.47 -7.78
CA ARG A 672 21.05 4.70 -8.48
C ARG A 672 21.59 5.96 -7.83
N MET A 673 21.45 6.07 -6.51
CA MET A 673 22.02 7.20 -5.76
C MET A 673 23.53 7.32 -6.02
N PHE A 674 24.26 6.21 -6.09
CA PHE A 674 25.67 6.20 -6.42
C PHE A 674 25.94 6.58 -7.89
N GLU A 675 25.19 6.04 -8.85
CA GLU A 675 25.32 6.33 -10.28
C GLU A 675 25.01 7.80 -10.63
N GLU A 676 24.01 8.40 -9.98
CA GLU A 676 23.57 9.77 -10.18
C GLU A 676 24.54 10.79 -9.56
N ASN A 677 24.99 10.52 -8.34
CA ASN A 677 25.85 11.46 -7.60
C ASN A 677 27.35 11.26 -7.90
N GLY A 678 27.75 10.08 -8.35
CA GLY A 678 29.16 9.69 -8.52
C GLY A 678 29.89 9.36 -7.21
N GLU A 679 29.23 9.53 -6.06
CA GLU A 679 29.70 9.14 -4.74
C GLU A 679 28.51 8.78 -3.83
N LEU A 680 28.76 8.00 -2.78
CA LEU A 680 27.74 7.68 -1.76
C LEU A 680 28.38 7.67 -0.36
N GLY A 681 27.84 8.48 0.55
CA GLY A 681 28.42 8.61 1.90
C GLY A 681 29.88 9.08 1.89
N GLY A 682 30.24 9.96 0.95
CA GLY A 682 31.59 10.50 0.79
C GLY A 682 32.62 9.55 0.16
N LEU A 683 32.18 8.47 -0.51
CA LEU A 683 33.04 7.52 -1.22
C LEU A 683 32.75 7.51 -2.72
N GLU A 684 33.80 7.63 -3.55
CA GLU A 684 33.73 7.55 -5.03
C GLU A 684 33.50 6.11 -5.55
N GLU A 685 33.46 5.12 -4.65
CA GLU A 685 33.16 3.72 -4.94
C GLU A 685 32.26 3.15 -3.82
N LEU A 686 31.41 2.17 -4.15
CA LEU A 686 30.70 1.41 -3.11
C LEU A 686 31.70 0.60 -2.30
N ASN A 687 31.51 0.54 -1.00
CA ASN A 687 32.44 -0.12 -0.10
C ASN A 687 32.50 -1.64 -0.37
N ASP A 688 33.70 -2.17 -0.55
CA ASP A 688 33.91 -3.59 -0.90
C ASP A 688 33.31 -4.55 0.14
N GLU A 689 33.27 -4.16 1.42
CA GLU A 689 32.73 -5.00 2.49
C GLU A 689 31.21 -5.22 2.40
N ILE A 690 30.49 -4.36 1.68
CA ILE A 690 29.04 -4.54 1.45
C ILE A 690 28.72 -5.26 0.14
N ASP A 691 29.72 -5.64 -0.67
CA ASP A 691 29.55 -6.39 -1.93
C ASP A 691 28.50 -5.72 -2.87
N GLY A 692 28.54 -4.38 -2.93
CA GLY A 692 27.61 -3.54 -3.69
C GLY A 692 26.13 -3.65 -3.25
N ARG A 693 25.87 -4.25 -2.08
CA ARG A 693 24.52 -4.59 -1.57
C ARG A 693 24.44 -4.33 -0.07
N PRO A 694 24.04 -3.12 0.38
CA PRO A 694 23.91 -2.83 1.81
C PRO A 694 22.88 -3.72 2.50
N ALA A 695 21.83 -4.17 1.79
CA ALA A 695 20.80 -5.05 2.33
C ALA A 695 20.82 -6.44 1.70
N LYS A 696 20.84 -7.46 2.54
CA LYS A 696 20.63 -8.88 2.22
C LYS A 696 19.60 -9.42 3.21
N PHE A 697 19.35 -10.73 3.23
CA PHE A 697 18.42 -11.30 4.20
C PHE A 697 18.91 -12.61 4.83
N THR A 698 18.31 -12.92 5.98
CA THR A 698 18.51 -14.15 6.76
C THR A 698 17.24 -14.98 6.71
N ILE A 699 17.39 -16.30 6.56
CA ILE A 699 16.28 -17.24 6.72
C ILE A 699 16.38 -17.90 8.09
N ASP A 700 15.30 -17.77 8.84
CA ASP A 700 15.00 -18.58 10.00
C ASP A 700 13.73 -19.40 9.76
N MET A 701 13.90 -20.71 9.70
CA MET A 701 12.82 -21.64 9.35
C MET A 701 11.82 -21.86 10.48
N GLU A 702 12.25 -21.75 11.74
CA GLU A 702 11.36 -21.80 12.90
C GLU A 702 10.43 -20.58 12.87
N HIS A 703 10.98 -19.42 12.54
CA HIS A 703 10.21 -18.19 12.46
C HIS A 703 9.14 -18.26 11.35
N VAL A 704 9.49 -18.76 10.17
CA VAL A 704 8.51 -19.00 9.09
C VAL A 704 7.45 -20.04 9.49
N ALA A 705 7.86 -21.14 10.12
CA ALA A 705 6.95 -22.20 10.59
C ALA A 705 5.97 -21.71 11.67
N SER A 706 6.47 -20.88 12.59
CA SER A 706 5.70 -20.34 13.72
C SER A 706 4.49 -19.50 13.30
N LEU A 707 4.49 -18.98 12.06
CA LEU A 707 3.39 -18.24 11.45
C LEU A 707 2.30 -19.13 10.85
N GLY A 708 2.43 -20.46 10.97
CA GLY A 708 1.49 -21.43 10.40
C GLY A 708 1.60 -21.57 8.89
N ALA A 709 2.65 -21.02 8.27
CA ALA A 709 2.98 -21.23 6.86
C ALA A 709 3.82 -22.51 6.72
N PRO A 710 3.57 -23.37 5.72
CA PRO A 710 4.47 -24.48 5.41
C PRO A 710 5.81 -23.91 4.92
N PRO A 711 6.93 -24.07 5.67
CA PRO A 711 8.18 -23.41 5.32
C PRO A 711 8.68 -23.80 3.92
N LEU A 712 8.48 -25.06 3.53
CA LEU A 712 8.82 -25.57 2.21
C LEU A 712 8.12 -24.83 1.06
N ASP A 713 6.82 -24.59 1.20
CA ASP A 713 6.04 -23.94 0.15
C ASP A 713 6.45 -22.46 0.01
N GLU A 714 6.77 -21.80 1.14
CA GLU A 714 7.27 -20.42 1.12
C GLU A 714 8.70 -20.32 0.57
N MET A 715 9.53 -21.35 0.76
CA MET A 715 10.87 -21.43 0.17
C MET A 715 10.83 -21.62 -1.34
N GLU A 716 10.01 -22.54 -1.84
CA GLU A 716 9.90 -22.74 -3.29
C GLU A 716 9.36 -21.47 -3.98
N ARG A 717 8.36 -20.80 -3.38
CA ARG A 717 7.90 -19.49 -3.87
C ARG A 717 8.99 -18.43 -3.87
N PHE A 718 9.88 -18.46 -2.88
CA PHE A 718 11.01 -17.54 -2.83
C PHE A 718 12.00 -17.84 -3.98
N PHE A 719 12.35 -19.10 -4.23
CA PHE A 719 13.21 -19.45 -5.35
C PHE A 719 12.58 -19.11 -6.71
N GLU A 720 11.30 -19.44 -6.91
CA GLU A 720 10.55 -19.09 -8.13
C GLU A 720 10.56 -17.57 -8.39
N MET A 721 10.40 -16.77 -7.33
CA MET A 721 10.46 -15.31 -7.42
C MET A 721 11.87 -14.81 -7.80
N GLU A 722 12.94 -15.32 -7.18
CA GLU A 722 14.30 -14.89 -7.53
C GLU A 722 14.72 -15.34 -8.94
N GLU A 723 14.27 -16.52 -9.39
CA GLU A 723 14.42 -16.97 -10.78
C GLU A 723 13.69 -16.02 -11.75
N TYR A 724 12.45 -15.64 -11.44
CA TYR A 724 11.69 -14.67 -12.23
C TYR A 724 12.40 -13.30 -12.28
N LEU A 725 12.88 -12.81 -11.14
CA LEU A 725 13.60 -11.54 -11.05
C LEU A 725 14.93 -11.55 -11.81
N ALA A 726 15.59 -12.72 -11.94
CA ALA A 726 16.81 -12.86 -12.73
C ALA A 726 16.59 -12.57 -14.23
N ASP A 727 15.40 -12.86 -14.74
CA ASP A 727 15.00 -12.60 -16.14
C ASP A 727 14.29 -11.24 -16.33
N SER A 728 14.07 -10.49 -15.25
CA SER A 728 13.38 -9.21 -15.29
C SER A 728 14.27 -8.07 -15.84
N ASP A 729 13.64 -7.00 -16.35
CA ASP A 729 14.34 -5.80 -16.82
C ASP A 729 14.88 -4.94 -15.66
N TRP A 730 14.66 -5.36 -14.41
CA TRP A 730 15.21 -4.70 -13.23
C TRP A 730 16.72 -4.95 -13.12
N ALA A 731 17.51 -3.89 -12.93
CA ALA A 731 18.98 -3.96 -12.85
C ALA A 731 19.52 -4.58 -11.53
N LEU A 732 19.05 -5.77 -11.17
CA LEU A 732 19.27 -6.41 -9.86
C LEU A 732 20.58 -7.20 -9.74
N ASP A 733 21.27 -7.49 -10.85
CA ASP A 733 22.51 -8.31 -10.86
C ASP A 733 22.30 -9.66 -10.13
N ILE A 734 21.34 -10.42 -10.65
CA ILE A 734 20.97 -11.78 -10.22
C ILE A 734 21.42 -12.75 -11.31
N ASP A 735 22.04 -13.85 -10.91
CA ASP A 735 22.44 -14.92 -11.81
C ASP A 735 21.38 -16.02 -11.79
N SER A 736 20.74 -16.26 -12.93
CA SER A 736 19.69 -17.28 -13.09
C SER A 736 20.10 -18.71 -12.70
N GLU A 737 21.40 -19.06 -12.72
CA GLU A 737 21.88 -20.39 -12.30
C GLU A 737 22.21 -20.48 -10.80
N LYS A 738 22.24 -19.33 -10.11
CA LYS A 738 22.48 -19.22 -8.68
C LYS A 738 21.69 -18.03 -8.10
N PRO A 739 20.35 -18.02 -8.27
CA PRO A 739 19.50 -16.84 -8.04
C PRO A 739 19.69 -16.23 -6.64
N VAL A 740 19.94 -17.04 -5.61
CA VAL A 740 20.01 -16.53 -4.23
C VAL A 740 21.41 -16.15 -3.77
N ALA A 741 22.45 -16.36 -4.59
CA ALA A 741 23.86 -16.23 -4.18
C ALA A 741 24.21 -14.85 -3.62
N ASN A 742 23.62 -13.81 -4.20
CA ASN A 742 23.96 -12.43 -3.87
C ASN A 742 23.02 -11.79 -2.84
N ILE A 743 21.91 -12.45 -2.49
CA ILE A 743 20.86 -11.87 -1.64
C ILE A 743 20.63 -12.66 -0.34
N LEU A 744 20.73 -13.99 -0.35
CA LEU A 744 20.62 -14.84 0.84
C LEU A 744 21.99 -15.00 1.49
N ARG A 745 22.11 -14.55 2.74
CA ARG A 745 23.42 -14.42 3.37
C ARG A 745 23.63 -15.29 4.59
N GLN A 746 22.61 -15.42 5.40
CA GLN A 746 22.68 -16.15 6.64
C GLN A 746 21.49 -17.10 6.74
N MET A 747 21.71 -18.25 7.34
CA MET A 747 20.66 -19.22 7.60
C MET A 747 20.74 -19.69 9.05
N HIS A 748 19.67 -19.44 9.80
CA HIS A 748 19.43 -20.04 11.10
C HIS A 748 18.80 -21.40 10.86
N LEU A 749 19.63 -22.44 10.93
CA LEU A 749 19.20 -23.78 10.57
C LEU A 749 18.74 -24.54 11.82
N MET A 750 17.45 -24.83 11.84
CA MET A 750 16.77 -25.58 12.88
C MET A 750 15.74 -26.54 12.30
N ASP A 751 15.42 -27.61 13.04
CA ASP A 751 14.33 -28.52 12.70
C ASP A 751 12.97 -27.87 13.05
N PRO A 752 12.12 -27.50 12.07
CA PRO A 752 10.88 -26.78 12.35
C PRO A 752 9.75 -27.73 12.77
N GLY A 753 8.74 -27.17 13.42
CA GLY A 753 7.58 -27.92 13.92
C GLY A 753 7.71 -28.38 15.37
N VAL A 754 8.76 -27.97 16.08
CA VAL A 754 8.96 -28.18 17.52
C VAL A 754 8.26 -27.09 18.35
N GLU A 755 7.70 -26.05 17.72
CA GLU A 755 7.18 -24.81 18.34
C GLU A 755 5.85 -24.96 19.14
N GLY A 756 5.52 -26.16 19.61
CA GLY A 756 4.22 -26.49 20.20
C GLY A 756 3.88 -25.79 21.52
N GLN A 757 2.86 -24.91 21.49
CA GLN A 757 2.00 -24.38 22.59
C GLN A 757 2.66 -23.73 23.83
N ARG A 758 4.00 -23.76 24.00
CA ARG A 758 4.68 -23.25 25.19
C ARG A 758 5.85 -22.28 24.92
N GLY A 759 6.13 -21.95 23.66
CA GLY A 759 7.21 -21.05 23.23
C GLY A 759 7.91 -21.59 21.98
N THR A 760 8.78 -20.77 21.40
CA THR A 760 9.79 -21.20 20.41
C THR A 760 10.77 -22.14 21.11
N HIS A 761 11.01 -23.29 20.52
CA HIS A 761 11.93 -24.30 21.03
C HIS A 761 12.77 -24.77 19.84
N HIS A 762 14.01 -24.28 19.80
CA HIS A 762 14.99 -24.59 18.79
C HIS A 762 15.18 -26.10 18.61
N GLY A 763 14.80 -26.63 17.43
CA GLY A 763 14.94 -28.04 17.07
C GLY A 763 16.39 -28.42 16.78
N ALA A 764 16.86 -29.54 17.33
CA ALA A 764 18.23 -30.01 17.10
C ALA A 764 18.42 -30.61 15.69
N PHE A 765 19.60 -30.43 15.10
CA PHE A 765 19.97 -31.14 13.88
C PHE A 765 20.53 -32.52 14.24
N GLU A 766 19.64 -33.50 14.34
CA GLU A 766 20.00 -34.88 14.66
C GLU A 766 20.61 -35.65 13.48
N ARG A 767 21.34 -36.72 13.80
CA ARG A 767 21.84 -37.69 12.81
C ARG A 767 20.69 -38.28 12.01
N GLY A 768 20.88 -38.37 10.70
CA GLY A 768 19.89 -38.96 9.79
C GLY A 768 18.72 -38.03 9.48
N ASN A 769 18.77 -36.75 9.85
CA ASN A 769 17.71 -35.80 9.48
C ASN A 769 17.80 -35.43 7.99
N GLU A 770 17.26 -36.30 7.15
CA GLU A 770 17.20 -36.14 5.69
C GLU A 770 16.44 -34.90 5.23
N LEU A 771 15.50 -34.38 6.05
CA LEU A 771 14.71 -33.20 5.70
C LEU A 771 15.59 -31.95 5.70
N LEU A 772 16.34 -31.72 6.79
CA LEU A 772 17.29 -30.61 6.87
C LEU A 772 18.40 -30.71 5.82
N TYR A 773 18.84 -31.93 5.51
CA TYR A 773 19.76 -32.17 4.41
C TYR A 773 19.20 -31.70 3.07
N LYS A 774 17.97 -32.14 2.73
CA LYS A 774 17.29 -31.76 1.48
C LYS A 774 17.18 -30.25 1.33
N TRP A 775 16.91 -29.55 2.42
CA TRP A 775 16.79 -28.09 2.39
C TRP A 775 18.11 -27.41 2.18
N LEU A 776 19.12 -27.75 2.97
CA LEU A 776 20.47 -27.20 2.77
C LEU A 776 20.96 -27.47 1.35
N TYR A 777 20.74 -28.68 0.82
CA TYR A 777 21.06 -28.99 -0.57
C TYR A 777 20.34 -28.07 -1.54
N ARG A 778 19.01 -27.89 -1.38
CA ARG A 778 18.20 -27.02 -2.23
C ARG A 778 18.65 -25.56 -2.19
N PHE A 779 19.03 -25.04 -1.03
CA PHE A 779 19.59 -23.69 -0.91
C PHE A 779 20.91 -23.55 -1.65
N VAL A 780 21.83 -24.51 -1.47
CA VAL A 780 23.14 -24.49 -2.13
C VAL A 780 23.01 -24.60 -3.65
N ASP A 781 22.12 -25.48 -4.11
CA ASP A 781 21.79 -25.67 -5.53
C ASP A 781 21.34 -24.34 -6.16
N ASN A 782 20.46 -23.60 -5.46
CA ASN A 782 19.98 -22.27 -5.86
C ASN A 782 20.98 -21.12 -5.65
N GLY A 783 22.20 -21.38 -5.16
CA GLY A 783 23.25 -20.35 -5.06
C GLY A 783 23.71 -19.98 -3.66
N PHE A 784 23.03 -20.43 -2.59
CA PHE A 784 23.51 -20.16 -1.24
C PHE A 784 24.93 -20.70 -1.07
N THR A 785 25.83 -19.92 -0.44
CA THR A 785 27.28 -20.20 -0.35
C THR A 785 28.07 -20.08 -1.67
N ARG A 786 27.46 -19.67 -2.79
CA ARG A 786 28.13 -19.56 -4.11
C ARG A 786 28.49 -18.11 -4.50
N ASN A 787 28.72 -17.25 -3.50
CA ASN A 787 29.25 -15.88 -3.65
C ASN A 787 30.76 -15.87 -3.33
N GLU A 788 31.57 -15.39 -4.26
CA GLU A 788 33.03 -15.38 -4.16
C GLU A 788 33.56 -14.25 -3.25
N ASN A 789 32.87 -13.12 -3.21
CA ASN A 789 33.32 -11.91 -2.52
C ASN A 789 33.02 -11.95 -1.02
N GLU A 790 31.93 -12.61 -0.64
CA GLU A 790 31.43 -12.62 0.73
C GLU A 790 31.08 -14.09 1.12
N PRO A 791 31.55 -14.65 2.27
CA PRO A 791 31.25 -16.02 2.75
C PRO A 791 29.90 -16.20 3.48
N SER A 792 28.98 -17.04 3.02
CA SER A 792 27.64 -17.18 3.66
C SER A 792 27.74 -17.80 5.05
N THR A 793 26.81 -17.48 5.96
CA THR A 793 26.87 -18.00 7.33
C THR A 793 25.74 -18.98 7.63
N ILE A 794 26.08 -20.14 8.20
CA ILE A 794 25.10 -21.10 8.73
C ILE A 794 25.24 -21.10 10.25
N LEU A 795 24.19 -20.68 10.94
CA LEU A 795 24.15 -20.60 12.40
C LEU A 795 23.18 -21.60 12.99
N PHE A 796 23.53 -22.08 14.18
CA PHE A 796 22.63 -22.77 15.10
C PHE A 796 22.33 -21.87 16.29
N GLU A 797 21.07 -21.52 16.53
CA GLU A 797 20.67 -20.88 17.80
C GLU A 797 20.47 -21.94 18.92
N LEU A 798 20.63 -21.53 20.18
CA LEU A 798 20.95 -22.46 21.28
C LEU A 798 19.83 -23.46 21.63
N ALA A 799 19.91 -24.70 21.13
CA ALA A 799 19.12 -25.86 21.60
C ALA A 799 19.83 -26.73 22.68
N GLU A 800 19.16 -27.80 23.14
CA GLU A 800 19.66 -28.75 24.16
C GLU A 800 20.89 -29.60 23.70
N HIS A 801 21.13 -29.76 22.38
CA HIS A 801 22.15 -30.68 21.79
C HIS A 801 23.23 -29.99 20.92
N LYS A 802 23.87 -28.96 21.47
CA LYS A 802 24.73 -27.99 20.76
C LYS A 802 25.87 -28.58 19.90
N ALA A 803 26.75 -29.39 20.49
CA ALA A 803 27.94 -29.90 19.78
C ALA A 803 27.61 -30.92 18.67
N GLU A 804 26.48 -31.64 18.80
CA GLU A 804 26.04 -32.60 17.79
C GLU A 804 25.44 -31.87 16.58
N SER A 805 24.62 -30.84 16.79
CA SER A 805 24.08 -30.01 15.71
C SER A 805 25.19 -29.38 14.86
N SER A 806 26.18 -28.71 15.48
CA SER A 806 27.28 -28.08 14.74
C SER A 806 28.13 -29.10 13.98
N TYR A 807 28.27 -30.33 14.50
CA TYR A 807 28.91 -31.43 13.78
C TYR A 807 28.08 -31.87 12.56
N MET A 808 26.77 -32.06 12.73
CA MET A 808 25.85 -32.46 11.67
C MET A 808 25.75 -31.43 10.54
N MET A 809 25.75 -30.13 10.88
CA MET A 809 25.84 -29.03 9.91
C MET A 809 27.08 -29.14 9.04
N ARG A 810 28.25 -29.30 9.66
CA ARG A 810 29.54 -29.45 8.94
C ARG A 810 29.54 -30.68 8.05
N LEU A 811 29.06 -31.81 8.59
CA LEU A 811 28.99 -33.05 7.83
C LEU A 811 28.06 -32.92 6.61
N THR A 812 26.92 -32.25 6.78
CA THR A 812 25.95 -31.99 5.72
C THR A 812 26.54 -31.12 4.63
N MET A 813 27.17 -29.99 4.98
CA MET A 813 27.80 -29.13 3.97
C MET A 813 28.91 -29.86 3.22
N ASN A 814 29.73 -30.67 3.90
CA ASN A 814 30.75 -31.46 3.21
C ASN A 814 30.13 -32.50 2.25
N LEU A 815 29.02 -33.14 2.61
CA LEU A 815 28.30 -34.08 1.72
C LEU A 815 27.77 -33.37 0.46
N ILE A 816 27.26 -32.15 0.63
CA ILE A 816 26.83 -31.30 -0.48
C ILE A 816 28.02 -30.88 -1.36
N GLU A 817 29.16 -30.50 -0.74
CA GLU A 817 30.40 -30.10 -1.44
C GLU A 817 30.89 -31.18 -2.41
N ILE A 818 30.86 -32.44 -1.99
CA ILE A 818 31.26 -33.59 -2.81
C ILE A 818 30.12 -34.10 -3.73
N GLY A 819 28.99 -33.40 -3.75
CA GLY A 819 27.89 -33.60 -4.70
C GLY A 819 26.91 -34.73 -4.35
N VAL A 820 26.79 -35.15 -3.10
CA VAL A 820 25.81 -36.18 -2.72
C VAL A 820 24.40 -35.60 -2.86
N THR A 821 23.61 -36.10 -3.79
CA THR A 821 22.23 -35.62 -3.96
C THR A 821 21.32 -36.17 -2.86
N PRO A 822 20.15 -35.55 -2.61
CA PRO A 822 19.18 -36.08 -1.65
C PRO A 822 18.74 -37.52 -1.89
N GLU A 823 18.71 -37.98 -3.14
CA GLU A 823 18.38 -39.37 -3.51
C GLU A 823 19.52 -40.34 -3.23
N GLU A 824 20.76 -39.85 -3.22
CA GLU A 824 21.96 -40.64 -2.92
C GLU A 824 22.20 -40.78 -1.41
N LEU A 825 21.62 -39.89 -0.60
CA LEU A 825 21.64 -39.96 0.86
C LEU A 825 20.67 -41.04 1.38
N ASP A 826 21.01 -42.31 1.14
CA ASP A 826 20.22 -43.47 1.55
C ASP A 826 21.07 -44.38 2.46
N PRO A 827 20.57 -44.79 3.64
CA PRO A 827 21.31 -45.69 4.53
C PRO A 827 21.57 -47.07 3.91
N SER A 828 20.84 -47.48 2.87
CA SER A 828 21.08 -48.70 2.10
C SER A 828 22.31 -48.63 1.20
N ASN A 829 22.83 -47.43 0.94
CA ASN A 829 24.10 -47.22 0.26
C ASN A 829 25.32 -47.45 1.18
N VAL A 830 25.08 -47.76 2.46
CA VAL A 830 26.13 -48.06 3.45
C VAL A 830 26.05 -49.54 3.83
N THR A 831 27.18 -50.25 3.76
CA THR A 831 27.24 -51.64 4.23
C THR A 831 27.47 -51.70 5.75
N PRO A 832 26.47 -52.10 6.57
CA PRO A 832 26.58 -51.95 8.02
C PRO A 832 27.67 -52.85 8.62
N GLY A 833 28.62 -52.25 9.33
CA GLY A 833 29.66 -52.96 10.09
C GLY A 833 30.91 -53.32 9.31
N GLU A 834 30.98 -53.00 8.02
CA GLU A 834 32.20 -53.06 7.19
C GLU A 834 32.93 -51.70 7.20
N GLU A 835 34.21 -51.67 6.80
CA GLU A 835 34.88 -50.39 6.57
C GLU A 835 34.33 -49.77 5.28
N PRO A 836 34.04 -48.46 5.25
CA PRO A 836 33.54 -47.81 4.04
C PRO A 836 34.51 -47.99 2.87
N GLU A 837 33.98 -48.20 1.66
CA GLU A 837 34.76 -48.37 0.44
C GLU A 837 35.38 -47.05 -0.03
N ASP A 838 34.67 -45.92 0.13
CA ASP A 838 35.10 -44.59 -0.31
C ASP A 838 34.71 -43.46 0.66
N GLU A 839 35.12 -42.23 0.32
CA GLU A 839 34.82 -41.01 1.10
C GLU A 839 33.32 -40.71 1.17
N ARG A 840 32.56 -40.97 0.10
CA ARG A 840 31.10 -40.76 0.04
C ARG A 840 30.38 -41.70 1.00
N GLU A 841 30.61 -43.01 0.90
CA GLU A 841 30.00 -44.03 1.77
C GLU A 841 30.34 -43.75 3.25
N ALA A 842 31.58 -43.35 3.55
CA ALA A 842 32.01 -43.03 4.90
C ALA A 842 31.27 -41.83 5.51
N MET A 843 31.00 -40.80 4.70
CA MET A 843 30.27 -39.62 5.15
C MET A 843 28.76 -39.88 5.28
N ILE A 844 28.17 -40.66 4.38
CA ILE A 844 26.78 -41.12 4.49
C ILE A 844 26.62 -41.98 5.77
N ALA A 845 27.57 -42.87 6.04
CA ALA A 845 27.57 -43.67 7.27
C ALA A 845 27.63 -42.82 8.55
N ARG A 846 28.43 -41.74 8.56
CA ARG A 846 28.48 -40.77 9.66
C ARG A 846 27.17 -40.03 9.84
N PHE A 847 26.54 -39.63 8.73
CA PHE A 847 25.32 -38.87 8.75
C PHE A 847 24.19 -39.65 9.42
N PHE A 848 24.05 -40.93 9.09
CA PHE A 848 23.08 -41.84 9.73
C PHE A 848 23.54 -42.44 11.06
N GLY A 849 24.75 -42.12 11.54
CA GLY A 849 25.31 -42.68 12.77
C GLY A 849 25.57 -44.20 12.71
N MET A 850 25.83 -44.74 11.52
CA MET A 850 26.01 -46.17 11.25
C MET A 850 27.47 -46.64 11.41
N GLU A 851 28.38 -45.78 11.84
CA GLU A 851 29.77 -46.17 12.12
C GLU A 851 29.84 -47.26 13.21
N GLN A 852 30.77 -48.21 13.07
CA GLN A 852 31.16 -49.04 14.22
C GLN A 852 31.52 -48.13 15.39
N ALA A 853 31.15 -48.51 16.62
CA ALA A 853 31.47 -47.79 17.86
C ALA A 853 32.98 -47.56 18.03
N ASN A 854 33.52 -46.57 17.34
CA ASN A 854 34.88 -46.04 17.41
C ASN A 854 34.87 -44.58 17.86
N TYR A 855 33.70 -44.04 18.20
CA TYR A 855 33.51 -42.68 18.73
C TYR A 855 34.42 -42.40 19.92
N SER A 856 34.58 -43.38 20.83
CA SER A 856 35.49 -43.28 21.98
C SER A 856 36.97 -43.22 21.61
N ARG A 857 37.36 -43.67 20.41
CA ARG A 857 38.75 -43.77 19.97
C ARG A 857 39.19 -42.54 19.17
N GLU A 858 38.26 -41.90 18.45
CA GLU A 858 38.51 -40.61 17.80
C GLU A 858 38.45 -39.46 18.80
N TRP A 859 37.48 -39.46 19.73
CA TRP A 859 37.46 -38.50 20.84
C TRP A 859 38.68 -38.64 21.75
N ALA A 860 39.12 -39.86 22.05
CA ALA A 860 40.35 -40.06 22.82
C ALA A 860 41.57 -39.49 22.08
N LYS A 861 41.65 -39.60 20.75
CA LYS A 861 42.73 -38.97 19.97
C LYS A 861 42.61 -37.46 19.92
N ILE A 862 41.41 -36.91 19.84
CA ILE A 862 41.17 -35.47 19.87
C ILE A 862 41.53 -34.93 21.26
N GLU A 863 41.10 -35.54 22.36
CA GLU A 863 41.52 -35.17 23.73
C GLU A 863 43.04 -35.32 23.92
N GLU A 864 43.64 -36.39 23.40
CA GLU A 864 45.08 -36.68 23.52
C GLU A 864 45.94 -35.70 22.72
N HIS A 865 45.39 -35.06 21.67
CA HIS A 865 46.11 -34.14 20.77
C HIS A 865 45.64 -32.67 20.80
N ALA A 866 44.48 -32.35 21.37
CA ALA A 866 43.96 -30.97 21.46
C ALA A 866 44.87 -30.06 22.30
N PHE A 867 45.65 -30.63 23.21
CA PHE A 867 46.62 -29.91 24.04
C PHE A 867 48.05 -29.95 23.49
N ASP A 868 48.32 -30.62 22.37
CA ASP A 868 49.67 -30.69 21.80
C ASP A 868 50.25 -29.32 21.40
N PRO A 869 49.46 -28.32 20.91
CA PRO A 869 49.98 -26.97 20.66
C PRO A 869 50.36 -26.21 21.94
N LEU A 870 49.79 -26.58 23.09
CA LEU A 870 50.04 -25.97 24.40
C LEU A 870 51.18 -26.66 25.17
N LYS A 871 51.64 -27.81 24.66
CA LYS A 871 52.63 -28.68 25.30
C LYS A 871 54.02 -28.04 25.23
N GLY A 872 54.42 -27.44 26.35
CA GLY A 872 55.68 -26.69 26.51
C GLY A 872 55.51 -25.18 26.62
N LEU A 873 54.29 -24.64 26.45
CA LEU A 873 53.96 -23.21 26.65
C LEU A 873 53.23 -22.95 27.98
N LEU A 874 52.60 -23.97 28.57
CA LEU A 874 52.00 -23.91 29.89
C LEU A 874 52.96 -24.49 30.95
N GLU A 875 53.48 -23.65 31.85
CA GLU A 875 53.96 -24.09 33.17
C GLU A 875 52.75 -24.31 34.09
N ALA A 876 51.94 -25.33 33.81
CA ALA A 876 50.91 -25.79 34.74
C ALA A 876 51.23 -27.23 35.14
N GLU A 877 51.20 -27.53 36.43
CA GLU A 877 51.29 -28.91 36.94
C GLU A 877 50.21 -29.76 36.26
N GLU A 878 50.59 -30.94 35.77
CA GLU A 878 49.69 -31.92 35.17
C GLU A 878 48.45 -32.10 36.08
N PHE A 879 47.26 -31.89 35.51
CA PHE A 879 45.97 -31.86 36.20
C PHE A 879 45.48 -33.25 36.66
N ASP A 880 46.34 -34.06 37.27
CA ASP A 880 45.97 -35.38 37.79
C ASP A 880 45.05 -35.30 39.03
N TYR A 881 44.96 -34.12 39.67
CA TYR A 881 44.22 -33.91 40.93
C TYR A 881 43.36 -32.65 40.92
N THR A 882 42.37 -32.57 40.03
CA THR A 882 41.24 -31.65 40.23
C THR A 882 40.25 -32.22 41.25
N PHE A 883 39.56 -31.35 41.99
CA PHE A 883 38.69 -31.71 43.13
C PHE A 883 37.50 -32.62 42.76
N SER A 884 37.13 -32.66 41.48
CA SER A 884 36.12 -33.51 40.85
C SER A 884 36.69 -34.72 40.11
N SER A 885 38.02 -34.91 40.11
CA SER A 885 38.66 -36.01 39.40
C SER A 885 38.31 -37.35 40.04
N LYS A 886 38.22 -38.38 39.20
CA LYS A 886 37.94 -39.76 39.62
C LYS A 886 38.94 -40.27 40.67
N ALA A 887 40.20 -39.83 40.57
CA ALA A 887 41.26 -40.12 41.54
C ALA A 887 41.03 -39.48 42.92
N ALA A 888 40.41 -38.29 42.98
CA ALA A 888 40.06 -37.61 44.23
C ALA A 888 38.83 -38.24 44.92
N VAL A 889 37.88 -38.76 44.13
CA VAL A 889 36.71 -39.53 44.61
C VAL A 889 37.13 -40.88 45.20
N ASP A 890 38.09 -41.56 44.57
CA ASP A 890 38.56 -42.89 44.99
C ASP A 890 39.44 -42.87 46.26
N GLN A 891 40.03 -41.72 46.64
CA GLN A 891 40.77 -41.56 47.91
C GLN A 891 39.90 -41.12 49.10
N GLY A 892 38.58 -40.95 48.91
CA GLY A 892 37.64 -40.71 50.00
C GLY A 892 37.73 -39.34 50.66
N GLN A 893 38.34 -38.35 49.99
CA GLN A 893 38.44 -36.98 50.50
C GLN A 893 37.23 -36.09 50.14
N ASN A 894 36.31 -36.55 49.28
CA ASN A 894 35.05 -35.84 48.98
C ASN A 894 33.85 -36.77 49.05
N ARG A 895 32.80 -36.32 49.75
CA ARG A 895 31.49 -37.00 49.81
C ARG A 895 30.48 -36.18 49.00
N PRO A 896 29.96 -36.72 47.87
CA PRO A 896 28.97 -36.03 47.01
C PRO A 896 27.63 -35.69 47.69
N GLN A 897 27.44 -36.05 48.96
CA GLN A 897 26.20 -35.87 49.71
C GLN A 897 26.05 -34.47 50.33
N GLU A 898 27.09 -33.62 50.30
CA GLU A 898 27.02 -32.27 50.89
C GLU A 898 26.33 -31.23 49.99
N TRP A 899 26.10 -31.52 48.71
CA TRP A 899 25.46 -30.59 47.76
C TRP A 899 23.95 -30.77 47.55
N GLN A 900 23.33 -31.81 48.15
CA GLN A 900 21.86 -31.99 48.06
C GLN A 900 21.07 -31.12 49.04
N GLY A 901 21.70 -30.09 49.63
CA GLY A 901 21.12 -29.31 50.74
C GLY A 901 20.88 -27.82 50.49
N GLU A 902 21.27 -27.24 49.35
CA GLU A 902 21.03 -25.80 49.09
C GLU A 902 19.92 -25.61 48.05
N GLU A 903 18.70 -25.79 48.56
CA GLU A 903 17.48 -25.18 48.05
C GLU A 903 17.57 -23.65 48.25
N TYR A 904 17.28 -22.87 47.20
CA TYR A 904 16.99 -21.43 47.17
C TYR A 904 17.10 -20.62 48.49
N GLN A 905 18.05 -19.67 48.53
CA GLN A 905 17.88 -18.37 49.18
C GLN A 905 18.29 -17.23 48.25
#